data_AF-A0A954F0Z3-F1
#
_entry.id   AF-A0A954F0Z3-F1
#
_cell.length_a   1.000
_cell.length_b   1.000
_cell.length_c   1.000
_cell.angle_alpha   90.00
_cell.angle_beta   90.00
_cell.angle_gamma   90.00
#
_symmetry.space_group_name_H-M   'P 1'
#
loop_
_entity.id
_entity.type
_entity.pdbx_description
1 polymer ?
#
loop_
_entity_poly.entity_id
_entity_poly.type
_entity_poly.pdbx_seq_one_letter_code
_entity_poly.pdbx_strand_id
1 'polypeptide(L)'
;MALDLSGEVGATDLTLDFWMKEFSESSSSYAQLFVSGDGTSWSFVDSTGTAPGDYTHFAYDLDEILSNAGVTIDGDVFISFRARGISSSHVITFDDVRVARGLDVFGPRVDVQSPSGRHLGNIDFIDVTFNEKIDAATFTLDDVVVTGPLGDSIALAGAPVDTGDQLTWRLNFANTQSQPGVYRLSMGPDVRDLAGNPMNQDGDESLGSSSDGYFGTATIEAIPRSGLPYFEDFEGGTYSSLPHWEFSMSPDGSITFTDDSIPHSGTIHLRFGQTQRNILKDAVLYLDLSSEFGAQDLSLDFQLKSQLSTTSNFMRIQLSPDGVNWFFVTNQSNSAVDIYEQFQFDLDQELLDAGIALDQDVFIRFQHSAQSPSQAMFLDDVRIARGEFLTLEVDTPSVSEGTSTSPMVRITRTAADISSPLTINLTSSDPSEATIQSSVAIPANTKFVDVPLTIHDDALIDGPQNVTITASGSGFGSDVIRVDDDEAKTLFLEKSVSSISESAGLNAAMFTVRRNRDIDTSQTVTLLVDDQTEAALPATVTIPAGSDHVSFYLSTNNDGLIDGTQTVSLTASSVDFTDAVTTIDITDDDTAVMKTLGGHLYESVPVGTYDVLFSASIPSGVSWTLAPSSTLVFSPNTQLSIAGQLIADGDIGSGISFQSSSMTPQPGDWMGLVFSNVGSPRSILDHVSITHATWGVRISPNGTSPEVTVSQSELAFNSSGGISVSTGGRDRVYRDDVIIENNHIHHNQLGIHIGSGSNKDYSGEASPTVRGNSIVDNASVGIDMSSSPQTNFLFGNTSAIVDPLIIGNHIARNYDGIYGVAYEDEPSDGNANINSVIVNNLIEGNTNSGIRIYGTGVQASVKPKIINNTIVNNGAEGIETSELHSNTSLMVIANNIVFGNAIGISTTVASGPNSGQVINNLVTANTIADWNNYPASFGTVTTVNANGTPADAEMNINVDPKFVSPIDFHIQASSPAINAGSDSPTDTPNADIDGETRTLAPDIGYDEIPNQGPLLTLTPTVTVLAENVSTSPRIKVANITVTDDTQGTNVLSLT
;
A
#
# COMPACT_ATOMS: atom_id res chain seq x y z
N MET A 1 29.93 -6.55 -21.87
CA MET A 1 29.72 -7.59 -20.83
C MET A 1 30.31 -8.90 -21.34
N ALA A 2 30.89 -9.72 -20.46
CA ALA A 2 31.36 -11.09 -20.75
C ALA A 2 30.70 -12.03 -19.73
N LEU A 3 30.09 -13.11 -20.20
CA LEU A 3 29.29 -14.07 -19.43
C LEU A 3 29.81 -15.47 -19.70
N ASP A 4 30.16 -16.23 -18.67
CA ASP A 4 30.44 -17.66 -18.82
C ASP A 4 29.12 -18.42 -18.80
N LEU A 5 28.68 -18.91 -19.97
CA LEU A 5 27.44 -19.68 -20.11
C LEU A 5 27.69 -21.18 -20.26
N SER A 6 28.92 -21.66 -20.02
CA SER A 6 29.27 -23.08 -20.21
C SER A 6 28.44 -24.07 -19.37
N GLY A 7 27.80 -23.60 -18.29
CA GLY A 7 26.85 -24.36 -17.48
C GLY A 7 25.43 -24.45 -18.04
N GLU A 8 25.09 -23.62 -19.03
CA GLU A 8 23.74 -23.47 -19.59
C GLU A 8 23.58 -24.14 -20.97
N VAL A 9 24.47 -25.07 -21.31
CA VAL A 9 24.42 -25.80 -22.58
C VAL A 9 23.07 -26.52 -22.75
N GLY A 10 22.31 -26.09 -23.75
CA GLY A 10 20.97 -26.59 -24.06
C GLY A 10 19.81 -25.80 -23.45
N ALA A 11 20.08 -24.66 -22.79
CA ALA A 11 19.04 -23.70 -22.43
C ALA A 11 18.30 -23.19 -23.68
N THR A 12 17.00 -22.96 -23.54
CA THR A 12 16.09 -22.47 -24.60
C THR A 12 15.19 -21.35 -24.07
N ASP A 13 15.66 -20.67 -23.04
CA ASP A 13 14.91 -19.75 -22.19
C ASP A 13 15.84 -18.68 -21.62
N LEU A 14 16.94 -18.34 -22.31
CA LEU A 14 17.88 -17.32 -21.90
C LEU A 14 17.39 -15.96 -22.41
N THR A 15 17.23 -15.01 -21.51
CA THR A 15 16.74 -13.68 -21.85
C THR A 15 17.78 -12.63 -21.49
N LEU A 16 18.04 -11.69 -22.41
CA LEU A 16 18.71 -10.42 -22.12
C LEU A 16 17.64 -9.37 -21.87
N ASP A 17 17.69 -8.75 -20.70
CA ASP A 17 16.68 -7.80 -20.23
C ASP A 17 17.36 -6.54 -19.72
N PHE A 18 16.88 -5.36 -20.12
CA PHE A 18 17.41 -4.08 -19.66
C PHE A 18 16.43 -2.93 -19.87
N TRP A 19 16.64 -1.85 -19.12
CA TRP A 19 15.96 -0.58 -19.35
C TRP A 19 16.93 0.43 -19.97
N MET A 20 16.43 1.25 -20.88
CA MET A 20 17.22 2.30 -21.54
C MET A 20 16.46 3.62 -21.57
N LYS A 21 17.16 4.73 -21.35
CA LYS A 21 16.60 6.09 -21.45
C LYS A 21 17.51 7.02 -22.24
N GLU A 22 16.89 7.86 -23.08
CA GLU A 22 17.55 8.99 -23.74
C GLU A 22 17.25 10.31 -23.01
N PHE A 23 18.29 11.13 -22.80
CA PHE A 23 18.19 12.44 -22.11
C PHE A 23 18.01 13.65 -23.05
N SER A 24 18.08 13.51 -24.39
CA SER A 24 18.06 14.65 -25.33
C SER A 24 16.83 14.69 -26.26
N GLU A 25 16.24 15.87 -26.47
CA GLU A 25 15.05 16.09 -27.33
C GLU A 25 15.27 15.88 -28.86
N SER A 26 16.44 15.41 -29.30
CA SER A 26 16.71 15.21 -30.74
C SER A 26 16.38 13.79 -31.18
N SER A 27 15.42 13.63 -32.09
CA SER A 27 14.87 12.35 -32.60
C SER A 27 15.86 11.49 -33.43
N SER A 28 17.13 11.37 -33.07
CA SER A 28 18.16 10.71 -33.89
C SER A 28 19.28 9.99 -33.11
N SER A 29 19.07 9.66 -31.83
CA SER A 29 20.00 8.85 -31.03
C SER A 29 19.45 7.43 -30.83
N TYR A 30 20.34 6.43 -30.81
CA TYR A 30 19.95 5.02 -30.60
C TYR A 30 21.15 4.21 -30.08
N ALA A 31 20.87 3.07 -29.45
CA ALA A 31 21.87 2.07 -29.10
C ALA A 31 21.89 0.95 -30.16
N GLN A 32 23.05 0.34 -30.38
CA GLN A 32 23.19 -0.86 -31.20
C GLN A 32 23.64 -2.03 -30.33
N LEU A 33 22.98 -3.17 -30.47
CA LEU A 33 23.28 -4.41 -29.76
C LEU A 33 24.13 -5.35 -30.63
N PHE A 34 25.18 -5.92 -30.04
CA PHE A 34 26.05 -6.91 -30.68
C PHE A 34 26.36 -8.07 -29.74
N VAL A 35 26.55 -9.26 -30.30
CA VAL A 35 26.97 -10.47 -29.58
C VAL A 35 28.23 -11.10 -30.19
N SER A 36 29.01 -11.84 -29.40
CA SER A 36 30.23 -12.54 -29.83
C SER A 36 30.54 -13.74 -28.93
N GLY A 37 31.10 -14.82 -29.49
CA GLY A 37 31.61 -15.96 -28.71
C GLY A 37 33.12 -15.93 -28.42
N ASP A 38 33.85 -14.97 -28.98
CA ASP A 38 35.31 -14.86 -28.80
C ASP A 38 35.76 -13.46 -28.33
N GLY A 39 34.81 -12.52 -28.18
CA GLY A 39 35.05 -11.14 -27.77
C GLY A 39 35.67 -10.24 -28.86
N THR A 40 35.95 -10.78 -30.05
CA THR A 40 36.65 -10.11 -31.16
C THR A 40 35.83 -10.05 -32.45
N SER A 41 35.04 -11.09 -32.74
CA SER A 41 34.18 -11.24 -33.90
C SER A 41 32.73 -10.96 -33.47
N TRP A 42 32.21 -9.80 -33.85
CA TRP A 42 30.91 -9.31 -33.38
C TRP A 42 29.83 -9.43 -34.45
N SER A 43 28.70 -10.05 -34.09
CA SER A 43 27.48 -10.12 -34.88
C SER A 43 26.51 -9.02 -34.42
N PHE A 44 25.96 -8.28 -35.38
CA PHE A 44 24.94 -7.26 -35.11
C PHE A 44 23.60 -7.92 -34.81
N VAL A 45 22.88 -7.41 -33.81
CA VAL A 45 21.56 -7.86 -33.41
C VAL A 45 20.52 -6.85 -33.85
N ASP A 46 20.51 -5.67 -33.21
CA ASP A 46 19.49 -4.65 -33.45
C ASP A 46 19.96 -3.21 -33.14
N SER A 47 19.16 -2.22 -33.54
CA SER A 47 19.31 -0.80 -33.23
C SER A 47 18.05 -0.22 -32.60
N THR A 48 18.11 0.13 -31.32
CA THR A 48 16.95 0.56 -30.52
C THR A 48 17.04 2.02 -30.07
N GLY A 49 15.91 2.73 -30.10
CA GLY A 49 15.80 4.14 -29.71
C GLY A 49 14.62 4.37 -28.76
N THR A 50 14.66 5.44 -27.96
CA THR A 50 13.63 5.77 -26.97
C THR A 50 13.14 7.21 -27.12
N ALA A 51 11.91 7.50 -26.71
CA ALA A 51 11.46 8.88 -26.59
C ALA A 51 12.22 9.61 -25.47
N PRO A 52 12.53 10.92 -25.60
CA PRO A 52 13.22 11.66 -24.56
C PRO A 52 12.36 11.77 -23.29
N GLY A 53 12.92 11.40 -22.13
CA GLY A 53 12.29 11.69 -20.82
C GLY A 53 12.00 10.49 -19.94
N ASP A 54 11.75 9.30 -20.49
CA ASP A 54 11.37 8.09 -19.75
C ASP A 54 12.24 6.88 -20.11
N TYR A 55 12.32 5.91 -19.20
CA TYR A 55 12.97 4.63 -19.45
C TYR A 55 12.03 3.73 -20.26
N THR A 56 12.55 3.15 -21.34
CA THR A 56 11.89 2.13 -22.14
C THR A 56 12.55 0.78 -21.85
N HIS A 57 11.72 -0.23 -21.71
CA HIS A 57 12.11 -1.60 -21.40
C HIS A 57 12.47 -2.34 -22.70
N PHE A 58 13.55 -3.11 -22.69
CA PHE A 58 13.99 -3.92 -23.82
C PHE A 58 14.32 -5.33 -23.33
N ALA A 59 13.72 -6.32 -23.99
CA ALA A 59 13.99 -7.73 -23.76
C ALA A 59 14.29 -8.44 -25.07
N TYR A 60 15.20 -9.40 -25.02
CA TYR A 60 15.66 -10.16 -26.16
C TYR A 60 15.83 -11.64 -25.81
N ASP A 61 15.30 -12.53 -26.65
CA ASP A 61 15.57 -13.97 -26.58
C ASP A 61 17.04 -14.19 -26.95
N LEU A 62 17.86 -14.34 -25.91
CA LEU A 62 19.30 -14.35 -26.05
C LEU A 62 19.78 -15.65 -26.70
N ASP A 63 19.17 -16.80 -26.41
CA ASP A 63 19.58 -18.03 -27.07
C ASP A 63 19.18 -18.06 -28.55
N GLU A 64 18.06 -17.48 -28.94
CA GLU A 64 17.73 -17.27 -30.36
C GLU A 64 18.77 -16.37 -31.04
N ILE A 65 19.10 -15.23 -30.44
CA ILE A 65 20.06 -14.27 -31.00
C ILE A 65 21.45 -14.89 -31.13
N LEU A 66 21.91 -15.64 -30.12
CA LEU A 66 23.20 -16.30 -30.15
C LEU A 66 23.23 -17.41 -31.21
N SER A 67 22.16 -18.20 -31.31
CA SER A 67 22.00 -19.21 -32.36
C SER A 67 22.03 -18.60 -33.76
N ASN A 68 21.28 -17.52 -33.99
CA ASN A 68 21.26 -16.78 -35.26
C ASN A 68 22.62 -16.15 -35.59
N ALA A 69 23.37 -15.72 -34.57
CA ALA A 69 24.73 -15.22 -34.70
C ALA A 69 25.80 -16.31 -34.86
N GLY A 70 25.43 -17.60 -34.76
CA GLY A 70 26.34 -18.74 -34.82
C GLY A 70 27.26 -18.85 -33.60
N VAL A 71 26.88 -18.28 -32.47
CA VAL A 71 27.61 -18.31 -31.20
C VAL A 71 27.09 -19.46 -30.35
N THR A 72 27.98 -20.37 -29.93
CA THR A 72 27.63 -21.49 -29.05
C THR A 72 27.65 -21.06 -27.59
N ILE A 73 26.71 -21.58 -26.81
CA ILE A 73 26.56 -21.30 -25.36
C ILE A 73 27.43 -22.21 -24.48
N ASP A 74 28.46 -22.86 -25.03
CA ASP A 74 29.34 -23.80 -24.31
C ASP A 74 30.59 -23.15 -23.70
N GLY A 75 30.61 -21.81 -23.60
CA GLY A 75 31.73 -21.02 -23.10
C GLY A 75 31.38 -19.55 -22.88
N ASP A 76 32.40 -18.69 -22.98
CA ASP A 76 32.25 -17.24 -22.79
C ASP A 76 31.44 -16.61 -23.94
N VAL A 77 30.38 -15.88 -23.58
CA VAL A 77 29.57 -15.06 -24.47
C VAL A 77 29.75 -13.59 -24.12
N PHE A 78 29.92 -12.76 -25.14
CA PHE A 78 30.14 -11.33 -25.00
C PHE A 78 28.98 -10.56 -25.60
N ILE A 79 28.45 -9.59 -24.84
CA ILE A 79 27.35 -8.69 -25.25
C ILE A 79 27.86 -7.25 -25.21
N SER A 80 27.64 -6.49 -26.28
CA SER A 80 28.07 -5.11 -26.43
C SER A 80 26.90 -4.20 -26.84
N PHE A 81 26.65 -3.19 -26.02
CA PHE A 81 25.83 -2.03 -26.37
C PHE A 81 26.72 -0.93 -26.95
N ARG A 82 26.33 -0.32 -28.06
CA ARG A 82 27.06 0.78 -28.69
C ARG A 82 26.13 1.97 -28.94
N ALA A 83 26.30 3.03 -28.15
CA ALA A 83 25.58 4.27 -28.35
C ALA A 83 25.98 4.96 -29.67
N ARG A 84 25.00 5.43 -30.44
CA ARG A 84 25.17 6.20 -31.68
C ARG A 84 24.35 7.49 -31.59
N GLY A 85 24.98 8.62 -31.91
CA GLY A 85 24.34 9.93 -31.97
C GLY A 85 25.15 10.89 -32.85
N ILE A 86 24.52 11.95 -33.33
CA ILE A 86 25.10 12.92 -34.28
C ILE A 86 25.57 14.25 -33.64
N SER A 87 25.34 14.46 -32.35
CA SER A 87 25.68 15.65 -31.55
C SER A 87 26.63 15.35 -30.37
N SER A 88 27.21 16.38 -29.77
CA SER A 88 28.21 16.24 -28.70
C SER A 88 27.64 16.11 -27.28
N SER A 89 26.31 16.07 -27.11
CA SER A 89 25.63 16.05 -25.80
C SER A 89 24.68 14.86 -25.62
N HIS A 90 24.90 13.77 -26.36
CA HIS A 90 24.07 12.57 -26.25
C HIS A 90 24.45 11.75 -25.02
N VAL A 91 23.45 11.42 -24.20
CA VAL A 91 23.56 10.53 -23.06
C VAL A 91 22.48 9.47 -23.18
N ILE A 92 22.93 8.21 -23.23
CA ILE A 92 22.07 7.03 -23.08
C ILE A 92 22.45 6.42 -21.75
N THR A 93 21.45 6.19 -20.89
CA THR A 93 21.63 5.42 -19.66
C THR A 93 20.96 4.08 -19.82
N PHE A 94 21.69 3.03 -19.44
CA PHE A 94 21.14 1.69 -19.27
C PHE A 94 20.92 1.46 -17.78
N ASP A 95 19.84 0.79 -17.43
CA ASP A 95 19.56 0.33 -16.07
C ASP A 95 19.09 -1.12 -16.10
N ASP A 96 19.16 -1.81 -14.97
CA ASP A 96 18.65 -3.17 -14.78
C ASP A 96 19.08 -4.20 -15.86
N VAL A 97 20.30 -4.06 -16.40
CA VAL A 97 20.83 -5.01 -17.38
C VAL A 97 21.06 -6.36 -16.71
N ARG A 98 20.28 -7.36 -17.10
CA ARG A 98 20.40 -8.73 -16.61
C ARG A 98 20.30 -9.75 -17.75
N VAL A 99 20.96 -10.88 -17.53
CA VAL A 99 20.78 -12.09 -18.34
C VAL A 99 20.40 -13.19 -17.38
N ALA A 100 19.25 -13.79 -17.58
CA ALA A 100 18.81 -14.91 -16.75
C ALA A 100 17.92 -15.85 -17.55
N ARG A 101 17.73 -17.04 -16.98
CA ARG A 101 16.84 -18.07 -17.53
C ARG A 101 15.42 -17.90 -17.01
N GLY A 102 14.45 -18.17 -17.88
CA GLY A 102 13.04 -18.14 -17.53
C GLY A 102 12.57 -16.76 -17.08
N LEU A 103 13.18 -15.68 -17.58
CA LEU A 103 12.65 -14.34 -17.40
C LEU A 103 11.46 -14.15 -18.32
N ASP A 104 10.32 -13.87 -17.71
CA ASP A 104 9.07 -13.60 -18.38
C ASP A 104 8.90 -12.09 -18.55
N VAL A 105 9.35 -11.57 -19.69
CA VAL A 105 9.47 -10.14 -20.01
C VAL A 105 8.92 -9.81 -21.40
N PHE A 106 8.30 -10.78 -22.07
CA PHE A 106 7.65 -10.61 -23.37
C PHE A 106 6.14 -10.58 -23.16
N GLY A 107 5.44 -9.71 -23.87
CA GLY A 107 4.00 -9.64 -23.80
C GLY A 107 3.30 -10.84 -24.43
N PRO A 108 2.12 -11.24 -23.94
CA PRO A 108 1.35 -12.30 -24.55
C PRO A 108 0.82 -11.91 -25.94
N ARG A 109 0.52 -12.90 -26.79
CA ARG A 109 -0.13 -12.74 -28.10
C ARG A 109 -1.06 -13.92 -28.40
N VAL A 110 -2.09 -13.69 -29.21
CA VAL A 110 -3.00 -14.74 -29.66
C VAL A 110 -2.34 -15.54 -30.79
N ASP A 111 -2.13 -16.85 -30.56
CA ASP A 111 -1.60 -17.80 -31.54
C ASP A 111 -2.72 -18.48 -32.35
N VAL A 112 -3.88 -18.76 -31.72
CA VAL A 112 -4.99 -19.50 -32.36
C VAL A 112 -6.35 -18.89 -32.00
N GLN A 113 -7.25 -18.85 -32.98
CA GLN A 113 -8.69 -18.57 -32.79
C GLN A 113 -9.53 -19.73 -33.36
N SER A 114 -10.56 -20.17 -32.64
CA SER A 114 -11.53 -21.18 -33.09
C SER A 114 -12.97 -20.82 -32.68
N PRO A 115 -13.96 -20.82 -33.59
CA PRO A 115 -13.82 -21.08 -35.02
C PRO A 115 -13.08 -19.93 -35.72
N SER A 116 -12.33 -20.27 -36.77
CA SER A 116 -11.76 -19.31 -37.71
C SER A 116 -12.18 -19.66 -39.14
N GLY A 117 -12.45 -18.65 -39.97
CA GLY A 117 -12.95 -18.89 -41.33
C GLY A 117 -14.38 -19.43 -41.37
N ARG A 118 -14.68 -20.40 -42.25
CA ARG A 118 -16.06 -20.89 -42.48
C ARG A 118 -16.48 -21.93 -41.46
N HIS A 119 -17.67 -21.73 -40.88
CA HIS A 119 -18.30 -22.60 -39.90
C HIS A 119 -19.73 -22.94 -40.34
N LEU A 120 -20.14 -24.20 -40.13
CA LEU A 120 -21.48 -24.68 -40.48
C LEU A 120 -22.33 -24.74 -39.22
N GLY A 121 -23.49 -24.09 -39.26
CA GLY A 121 -24.37 -23.96 -38.09
C GLY A 121 -23.96 -22.80 -37.19
N ASN A 122 -24.57 -22.75 -36.01
CA ASN A 122 -24.45 -21.61 -35.12
C ASN A 122 -23.09 -21.58 -34.40
N ILE A 123 -22.73 -20.41 -33.88
CA ILE A 123 -21.53 -20.18 -33.06
C ILE A 123 -21.99 -19.64 -31.71
N ASP A 124 -21.61 -20.31 -30.62
CA ASP A 124 -21.95 -19.90 -29.25
C ASP A 124 -20.79 -19.20 -28.53
N PHE A 125 -19.57 -19.39 -29.02
CA PHE A 125 -18.37 -18.81 -28.45
C PHE A 125 -17.24 -18.74 -29.48
N ILE A 126 -16.21 -17.94 -29.17
CA ILE A 126 -14.89 -17.99 -29.81
C ILE A 126 -13.86 -18.35 -28.74
N ASP A 127 -13.09 -19.41 -28.96
CA ASP A 127 -11.90 -19.71 -28.16
C ASP A 127 -10.70 -18.98 -28.78
N VAL A 128 -9.93 -18.27 -27.95
CA VAL A 128 -8.61 -17.72 -28.29
C VAL A 128 -7.54 -18.39 -27.44
N THR A 129 -6.44 -18.79 -28.06
CA THR A 129 -5.30 -19.40 -27.37
C THR A 129 -4.10 -18.46 -27.49
N PHE A 130 -3.56 -18.07 -26.35
CA PHE A 130 -2.34 -17.28 -26.24
C PHE A 130 -1.10 -18.17 -26.30
N ASN A 131 0.03 -17.58 -26.69
CA ASN A 131 1.34 -18.24 -26.68
C ASN A 131 1.86 -18.54 -25.26
N GLU A 132 1.28 -17.88 -24.24
CA GLU A 132 1.67 -17.97 -22.85
C GLU A 132 0.52 -17.65 -21.90
N LYS A 133 0.75 -17.84 -20.59
CA LYS A 133 -0.31 -17.80 -19.58
C LYS A 133 -0.71 -16.38 -19.25
N ILE A 134 -2.02 -16.13 -19.26
CA ILE A 134 -2.62 -14.81 -19.02
C ILE A 134 -2.97 -14.64 -17.55
N ASP A 135 -2.71 -13.45 -17.00
CA ASP A 135 -3.31 -13.02 -15.74
C ASP A 135 -4.80 -12.74 -15.98
N ALA A 136 -5.62 -13.63 -15.42
CA ALA A 136 -7.08 -13.58 -15.48
C ALA A 136 -7.66 -12.21 -15.10
N ALA A 137 -7.00 -11.49 -14.18
CA ALA A 137 -7.47 -10.19 -13.72
C ALA A 137 -7.38 -9.08 -14.79
N THR A 138 -6.59 -9.32 -15.84
CA THR A 138 -6.27 -8.32 -16.87
C THR A 138 -6.98 -8.57 -18.20
N PHE A 139 -7.60 -9.74 -18.39
CA PHE A 139 -8.38 -10.04 -19.59
C PHE A 139 -9.87 -9.83 -19.33
N THR A 140 -10.34 -8.62 -19.60
CA THR A 140 -11.69 -8.17 -19.25
C THR A 140 -12.58 -7.98 -20.47
N LEU A 141 -13.83 -7.56 -20.25
CA LEU A 141 -14.77 -7.24 -21.34
C LEU A 141 -14.37 -6.00 -22.14
N ASP A 142 -13.67 -5.05 -21.51
CA ASP A 142 -13.21 -3.83 -22.19
C ASP A 142 -12.16 -4.13 -23.26
N ASP A 143 -11.50 -5.28 -23.15
CA ASP A 143 -10.47 -5.76 -24.06
C ASP A 143 -11.03 -6.47 -25.30
N VAL A 144 -12.36 -6.65 -25.45
CA VAL A 144 -12.92 -7.48 -26.53
C VAL A 144 -14.09 -6.81 -27.25
N VAL A 145 -14.00 -6.74 -28.57
CA VAL A 145 -15.07 -6.27 -29.47
C VAL A 145 -15.34 -7.31 -30.55
N VAL A 146 -16.60 -7.76 -30.64
CA VAL A 146 -17.05 -8.65 -31.73
C VAL A 146 -18.11 -7.93 -32.55
N THR A 147 -17.98 -7.95 -33.88
CA THR A 147 -18.94 -7.34 -34.81
C THR A 147 -19.55 -8.38 -35.74
N GLY A 148 -20.86 -8.32 -35.92
CA GLY A 148 -21.64 -9.23 -36.75
C GLY A 148 -21.58 -8.92 -38.24
N PRO A 149 -22.21 -9.78 -39.07
CA PRO A 149 -22.23 -9.63 -40.53
C PRO A 149 -22.86 -8.34 -41.04
N LEU A 150 -23.75 -7.73 -40.24
CA LEU A 150 -24.45 -6.50 -40.57
C LEU A 150 -23.78 -5.24 -39.98
N GLY A 151 -22.63 -5.41 -39.29
CA GLY A 151 -21.88 -4.33 -38.66
C GLY A 151 -22.35 -3.96 -37.25
N ASP A 152 -23.28 -4.74 -36.70
CA ASP A 152 -23.75 -4.69 -35.31
C ASP A 152 -22.70 -5.23 -34.33
N SER A 153 -22.71 -4.76 -33.08
CA SER A 153 -21.86 -5.28 -32.02
C SER A 153 -22.49 -6.53 -31.40
N ILE A 154 -21.71 -7.60 -31.21
CA ILE A 154 -22.13 -8.85 -30.60
C ILE A 154 -21.67 -8.89 -29.14
N ALA A 155 -22.61 -8.93 -28.20
CA ALA A 155 -22.33 -8.95 -26.78
C ALA A 155 -21.79 -10.31 -26.31
N LEU A 156 -20.87 -10.29 -25.34
CA LEU A 156 -20.38 -11.49 -24.64
C LEU A 156 -21.22 -11.78 -23.38
N ALA A 157 -21.35 -13.05 -23.01
CA ALA A 157 -22.12 -13.53 -21.85
C ALA A 157 -21.44 -13.21 -20.50
N GLY A 158 -20.21 -12.73 -20.54
CA GLY A 158 -19.37 -12.45 -19.38
C GLY A 158 -17.93 -12.25 -19.82
N ALA A 159 -17.05 -12.00 -18.85
CA ALA A 159 -15.62 -11.91 -19.09
C ALA A 159 -15.11 -13.20 -19.78
N PRO A 160 -14.01 -13.11 -20.56
CA PRO A 160 -13.32 -14.27 -21.11
C PRO A 160 -13.11 -15.35 -20.03
N VAL A 161 -13.45 -16.60 -20.35
CA VAL A 161 -13.38 -17.73 -19.39
C VAL A 161 -12.19 -18.62 -19.71
N ASP A 162 -11.23 -18.74 -18.80
CA ASP A 162 -10.14 -19.71 -18.94
C ASP A 162 -10.70 -21.14 -19.03
N THR A 163 -10.25 -21.89 -20.03
CA THR A 163 -10.60 -23.31 -20.21
C THR A 163 -9.89 -24.25 -19.23
N GLY A 164 -9.05 -23.69 -18.35
CA GLY A 164 -8.40 -24.37 -17.22
C GLY A 164 -6.90 -24.52 -17.38
N ASP A 165 -6.30 -23.87 -18.38
CA ASP A 165 -4.86 -23.94 -18.68
C ASP A 165 -4.16 -22.57 -18.65
N GLN A 166 -4.93 -21.48 -18.45
CA GLN A 166 -4.53 -20.07 -18.51
C GLN A 166 -4.00 -19.62 -19.89
N LEU A 167 -4.07 -20.50 -20.89
CA LEU A 167 -3.62 -20.27 -22.26
C LEU A 167 -4.81 -20.03 -23.18
N THR A 168 -5.87 -20.82 -23.02
CA THR A 168 -7.04 -20.79 -23.90
C THR A 168 -8.23 -20.21 -23.16
N TRP A 169 -8.77 -19.14 -23.73
CA TRP A 169 -9.85 -18.35 -23.17
C TRP A 169 -11.06 -18.38 -24.08
N ARG A 170 -12.20 -18.74 -23.50
CA ARG A 170 -13.48 -18.81 -24.17
C ARG A 170 -14.23 -17.50 -24.05
N LEU A 171 -14.49 -16.89 -25.20
CA LEU A 171 -15.36 -15.73 -25.37
C LEU A 171 -16.78 -16.22 -25.63
N ASN A 172 -17.55 -16.43 -24.56
CA ASN A 172 -18.95 -16.85 -24.70
C ASN A 172 -19.79 -15.70 -25.24
N PHE A 173 -20.55 -15.92 -26.30
CA PHE A 173 -21.52 -14.94 -26.75
C PHE A 173 -22.72 -14.92 -25.82
N ALA A 174 -23.26 -13.73 -25.54
CA ALA A 174 -24.47 -13.58 -24.73
C ALA A 174 -25.65 -14.33 -25.36
N ASN A 175 -25.66 -14.46 -26.69
CA ASN A 175 -26.63 -15.21 -27.45
C ASN A 175 -25.94 -16.01 -28.56
N THR A 176 -26.44 -17.22 -28.83
CA THR A 176 -26.06 -18.04 -29.98
C THR A 176 -26.17 -17.25 -31.29
N GLN A 177 -25.10 -17.26 -32.09
CA GLN A 177 -25.04 -16.56 -33.37
C GLN A 177 -25.37 -17.51 -34.52
N SER A 178 -26.42 -17.20 -35.29
CA SER A 178 -26.89 -18.03 -36.42
C SER A 178 -26.99 -17.26 -37.74
N GLN A 179 -26.80 -15.93 -37.72
CA GLN A 179 -26.95 -15.08 -38.89
C GLN A 179 -25.87 -15.41 -39.93
N PRO A 180 -26.23 -15.82 -41.15
CA PRO A 180 -25.23 -16.08 -42.18
C PRO A 180 -24.42 -14.82 -42.52
N GLY A 181 -23.10 -14.98 -42.64
CA GLY A 181 -22.16 -13.91 -42.97
C GLY A 181 -20.95 -13.82 -42.04
N VAL A 182 -20.14 -12.76 -42.18
CA VAL A 182 -18.81 -12.63 -41.55
C VAL A 182 -18.86 -11.90 -40.21
N TYR A 183 -18.43 -12.57 -39.15
CA TYR A 183 -18.16 -12.03 -37.81
C TYR A 183 -16.69 -11.62 -37.69
N ARG A 184 -16.40 -10.50 -37.02
CA ARG A 184 -15.04 -9.97 -36.80
C ARG A 184 -14.77 -9.76 -35.32
N LEU A 185 -13.65 -10.26 -34.83
CA LEU A 185 -13.14 -10.09 -33.47
C LEU A 185 -12.00 -9.05 -33.48
N SER A 186 -11.99 -8.17 -32.50
CA SER A 186 -10.89 -7.27 -32.14
C SER A 186 -10.63 -7.40 -30.63
N MET A 187 -9.36 -7.46 -30.21
CA MET A 187 -9.00 -7.68 -28.80
C MET A 187 -7.73 -6.94 -28.39
N GLY A 188 -7.61 -6.49 -27.13
CA GLY A 188 -6.42 -5.86 -26.57
C GLY A 188 -6.28 -4.36 -26.87
N PRO A 189 -5.14 -3.73 -26.52
CA PRO A 189 -3.86 -4.35 -26.16
C PRO A 189 -3.59 -4.54 -24.64
N ASP A 190 -4.51 -4.15 -23.74
CA ASP A 190 -4.25 -4.09 -22.29
C ASP A 190 -4.29 -5.44 -21.53
N VAL A 191 -4.38 -6.57 -22.25
CA VAL A 191 -4.34 -7.94 -21.70
C VAL A 191 -2.91 -8.31 -21.31
N ARG A 192 -2.68 -8.86 -20.11
CA ARG A 192 -1.33 -9.13 -19.57
C ARG A 192 -1.09 -10.59 -19.21
N ASP A 193 0.17 -11.00 -19.24
CA ASP A 193 0.61 -12.30 -18.72
C ASP A 193 0.70 -12.32 -17.17
N LEU A 194 1.11 -13.45 -16.59
CA LEU A 194 1.30 -13.61 -15.14
C LEU A 194 2.48 -12.81 -14.56
N ALA A 195 3.41 -12.36 -15.40
CA ALA A 195 4.50 -11.47 -15.00
C ALA A 195 4.09 -9.98 -15.08
N GLY A 196 2.91 -9.69 -15.64
CA GLY A 196 2.33 -8.37 -15.77
C GLY A 196 2.69 -7.65 -17.08
N ASN A 197 3.30 -8.32 -18.06
CA ASN A 197 3.65 -7.71 -19.34
C ASN A 197 2.39 -7.59 -20.23
N PRO A 198 2.10 -6.42 -20.82
CA PRO A 198 0.93 -6.22 -21.68
C PRO A 198 1.11 -6.82 -23.07
N MET A 199 0.00 -7.06 -23.78
CA MET A 199 -0.05 -7.77 -25.06
C MET A 199 0.95 -7.21 -26.07
N ASN A 200 1.58 -8.10 -26.82
CA ASN A 200 2.55 -7.77 -27.87
C ASN A 200 2.26 -8.61 -29.12
N GLN A 201 1.17 -8.27 -29.81
CA GLN A 201 0.67 -9.08 -30.92
C GLN A 201 1.55 -8.96 -32.18
N ASP A 202 2.23 -7.83 -32.38
CA ASP A 202 3.13 -7.63 -33.52
C ASP A 202 4.60 -7.98 -33.23
N GLY A 203 4.93 -8.25 -31.96
CA GLY A 203 6.24 -8.71 -31.51
C GLY A 203 7.28 -7.58 -31.44
N ASP A 204 6.85 -6.32 -31.37
CA ASP A 204 7.74 -5.16 -31.25
C ASP A 204 8.21 -4.90 -29.80
N GLU A 205 9.01 -3.85 -29.60
CA GLU A 205 9.62 -3.55 -28.30
C GLU A 205 8.71 -2.67 -27.41
N SER A 206 7.51 -2.29 -27.89
CA SER A 206 6.59 -1.37 -27.26
C SER A 206 5.33 -2.07 -26.76
N LEU A 207 5.50 -2.96 -25.77
CA LEU A 207 4.42 -3.74 -25.16
C LEU A 207 3.17 -2.89 -24.86
N GLY A 208 1.99 -3.38 -25.26
CA GLY A 208 0.71 -2.73 -24.97
C GLY A 208 0.40 -1.51 -25.84
N SER A 209 1.03 -1.36 -27.02
CA SER A 209 0.72 -0.30 -27.96
C SER A 209 -0.62 -0.53 -28.64
N SER A 210 -1.22 0.51 -29.25
CA SER A 210 -2.51 0.34 -29.95
C SER A 210 -2.44 -0.55 -31.20
N SER A 211 -1.24 -0.89 -31.70
CA SER A 211 -1.04 -1.89 -32.76
C SER A 211 -1.03 -3.33 -32.24
N ASP A 212 -0.86 -3.54 -30.94
CA ASP A 212 -0.79 -4.86 -30.31
C ASP A 212 -2.14 -5.53 -30.10
N GLY A 213 -3.22 -4.94 -30.60
CA GLY A 213 -4.52 -5.58 -30.60
C GLY A 213 -4.62 -6.72 -31.63
N TYR A 214 -5.25 -7.83 -31.24
CA TYR A 214 -5.55 -8.94 -32.13
C TYR A 214 -6.80 -8.68 -33.00
N PHE A 215 -6.80 -9.15 -34.26
CA PHE A 215 -7.95 -9.11 -35.17
C PHE A 215 -8.19 -10.46 -35.87
N GLY A 216 -9.42 -10.99 -35.80
CA GLY A 216 -9.79 -12.28 -36.38
C GLY A 216 -11.20 -12.34 -36.97
N THR A 217 -11.55 -13.42 -37.71
CA THR A 217 -12.88 -13.55 -38.37
C THR A 217 -13.44 -14.98 -38.40
N ALA A 218 -14.78 -15.11 -38.41
CA ALA A 218 -15.54 -16.36 -38.58
C ALA A 218 -16.78 -16.15 -39.50
N THR A 219 -17.32 -17.18 -40.17
CA THR A 219 -18.44 -17.05 -41.16
C THR A 219 -19.48 -18.19 -41.07
N ILE A 220 -20.79 -17.88 -41.08
CA ILE A 220 -21.95 -18.84 -41.03
C ILE A 220 -22.72 -18.94 -42.40
N GLU A 221 -23.36 -20.07 -42.77
CA GLU A 221 -24.17 -20.34 -44.03
C GLU A 221 -25.70 -20.75 -43.78
N ALA A 222 -26.60 -20.83 -44.82
CA ALA A 222 -28.11 -20.64 -44.96
C ALA A 222 -29.24 -21.36 -44.09
N ILE A 223 -30.50 -20.81 -44.12
CA ILE A 223 -31.70 -21.04 -43.24
C ILE A 223 -32.59 -22.30 -43.55
N PRO A 224 -32.97 -23.13 -42.55
CA PRO A 224 -33.86 -24.31 -42.67
C PRO A 224 -35.39 -24.05 -42.64
N ARG A 225 -36.22 -24.91 -43.26
CA ARG A 225 -37.71 -24.77 -43.36
C ARG A 225 -38.49 -25.65 -42.38
N SER A 226 -39.68 -25.23 -41.95
CA SER A 226 -40.53 -25.97 -41.00
C SER A 226 -41.73 -26.67 -41.64
N GLY A 227 -42.14 -27.82 -41.09
CA GLY A 227 -43.39 -28.51 -41.45
C GLY A 227 -44.57 -28.14 -40.53
N LEU A 228 -45.71 -28.83 -40.66
CA LEU A 228 -46.90 -28.58 -39.84
C LEU A 228 -47.15 -29.63 -38.74
N PRO A 229 -47.83 -29.27 -37.63
CA PRO A 229 -48.27 -27.92 -37.26
C PRO A 229 -47.08 -27.04 -36.86
N TYR A 230 -47.20 -25.74 -37.14
CA TYR A 230 -46.21 -24.74 -36.77
C TYR A 230 -46.78 -23.80 -35.71
N PHE A 231 -45.99 -23.49 -34.68
CA PHE A 231 -46.34 -22.52 -33.66
C PHE A 231 -45.09 -21.73 -33.26
N GLU A 232 -45.26 -20.43 -33.13
CA GLU A 232 -44.24 -19.49 -32.70
C GLU A 232 -44.85 -18.48 -31.72
N ASP A 233 -44.42 -18.53 -30.47
CA ASP A 233 -44.76 -17.57 -29.42
C ASP A 233 -43.68 -16.49 -29.24
N PHE A 234 -42.54 -16.59 -29.93
CA PHE A 234 -41.40 -15.67 -29.84
C PHE A 234 -40.68 -15.65 -28.48
N GLU A 235 -41.02 -16.54 -27.57
CA GLU A 235 -40.46 -16.62 -26.21
C GLU A 235 -38.99 -17.05 -26.18
N GLY A 236 -38.47 -17.56 -27.30
CA GLY A 236 -37.03 -17.76 -27.46
C GLY A 236 -36.21 -16.47 -27.52
N GLY A 237 -36.89 -15.31 -27.71
CA GLY A 237 -36.39 -13.95 -27.44
C GLY A 237 -35.20 -13.47 -28.25
N THR A 238 -34.78 -14.29 -29.19
CA THR A 238 -33.56 -14.12 -29.97
C THR A 238 -33.82 -14.59 -31.38
N TYR A 239 -33.16 -13.96 -32.35
CA TYR A 239 -33.27 -14.40 -33.74
C TYR A 239 -32.79 -15.85 -33.96
N SER A 240 -31.84 -16.32 -33.14
CA SER A 240 -31.33 -17.69 -33.21
C SER A 240 -32.33 -18.75 -32.76
N SER A 241 -33.31 -18.38 -31.93
CA SER A 241 -34.44 -19.24 -31.55
C SER A 241 -35.49 -19.41 -32.65
N LEU A 242 -35.40 -18.62 -33.73
CA LEU A 242 -36.33 -18.61 -34.86
C LEU A 242 -35.69 -19.20 -36.13
N PRO A 243 -35.32 -20.50 -36.15
CA PRO A 243 -34.53 -21.08 -37.23
C PRO A 243 -35.26 -21.12 -38.59
N HIS A 244 -36.56 -20.83 -38.61
CA HIS A 244 -37.42 -20.84 -39.79
C HIS A 244 -37.82 -19.44 -40.26
N TRP A 245 -37.28 -18.40 -39.64
CA TRP A 245 -37.61 -17.02 -39.97
C TRP A 245 -36.42 -16.27 -40.58
N GLU A 246 -36.74 -15.41 -41.54
CA GLU A 246 -35.83 -14.41 -42.08
C GLU A 246 -36.37 -13.02 -41.75
N PHE A 247 -35.49 -12.13 -41.28
CA PHE A 247 -35.83 -10.75 -40.96
C PHE A 247 -35.04 -9.78 -41.84
N SER A 248 -35.72 -8.79 -42.40
CA SER A 248 -35.06 -7.71 -43.15
C SER A 248 -35.70 -6.37 -42.88
N MET A 249 -34.89 -5.33 -42.77
CA MET A 249 -35.33 -3.97 -42.45
C MET A 249 -34.37 -2.94 -43.04
N SER A 250 -34.88 -1.75 -43.37
CA SER A 250 -34.01 -0.60 -43.70
C SER A 250 -33.39 -0.01 -42.42
N PRO A 251 -32.29 0.77 -42.48
CA PRO A 251 -31.57 1.28 -41.31
C PRO A 251 -32.41 2.09 -40.29
N ASP A 252 -33.54 2.67 -40.72
CA ASP A 252 -34.47 3.43 -39.88
C ASP A 252 -35.66 2.59 -39.37
N GLY A 253 -35.60 1.27 -39.58
CA GLY A 253 -36.56 0.28 -39.13
C GLY A 253 -35.98 -0.56 -38.00
N SER A 254 -36.86 -1.13 -37.19
CA SER A 254 -36.48 -2.04 -36.10
C SER A 254 -37.45 -3.21 -36.05
N ILE A 255 -36.91 -4.41 -35.89
CA ILE A 255 -37.64 -5.60 -35.43
C ILE A 255 -36.93 -5.97 -34.11
N THR A 256 -37.68 -6.15 -33.02
CA THR A 256 -37.11 -6.40 -31.69
C THR A 256 -38.02 -7.30 -30.89
N PHE A 257 -37.46 -8.23 -30.11
CA PHE A 257 -38.19 -8.94 -29.06
C PHE A 257 -38.33 -8.01 -27.86
N THR A 258 -39.52 -7.90 -27.29
CA THR A 258 -39.76 -6.98 -26.17
C THR A 258 -40.95 -7.43 -25.34
N ASP A 259 -40.88 -7.08 -24.07
CA ASP A 259 -41.94 -7.15 -23.05
C ASP A 259 -42.79 -5.87 -22.99
N ASP A 260 -42.43 -4.84 -23.77
CA ASP A 260 -43.12 -3.56 -23.81
C ASP A 260 -44.59 -3.73 -24.21
N SER A 261 -45.47 -2.90 -23.63
CA SER A 261 -46.89 -2.89 -23.95
C SER A 261 -47.65 -4.20 -23.60
N ILE A 262 -47.05 -5.13 -22.86
CA ILE A 262 -47.64 -6.43 -22.43
C ILE A 262 -47.84 -7.40 -23.62
N PRO A 263 -47.01 -8.46 -23.76
CA PRO A 263 -47.21 -9.55 -24.71
C PRO A 263 -48.57 -10.24 -24.60
N HIS A 264 -49.01 -10.89 -25.68
CA HIS A 264 -50.30 -11.57 -25.68
C HIS A 264 -50.25 -12.83 -24.82
N SER A 265 -49.18 -13.60 -24.97
CA SER A 265 -48.82 -14.70 -24.08
C SER A 265 -47.31 -14.64 -23.80
N GLY A 266 -46.88 -15.28 -22.71
CA GLY A 266 -45.48 -15.29 -22.32
C GLY A 266 -44.94 -13.91 -21.90
N THR A 267 -43.64 -13.73 -22.07
CA THR A 267 -42.86 -12.59 -21.57
C THR A 267 -42.41 -11.66 -22.67
N ILE A 268 -42.43 -12.07 -23.94
CA ILE A 268 -41.89 -11.28 -25.05
C ILE A 268 -42.63 -11.54 -26.37
N HIS A 269 -42.86 -10.47 -27.13
CA HIS A 269 -43.43 -10.57 -28.48
C HIS A 269 -42.53 -9.94 -29.53
N LEU A 270 -42.90 -10.05 -30.80
CA LEU A 270 -42.15 -9.44 -31.89
C LEU A 270 -42.65 -8.03 -32.21
N ARG A 271 -41.86 -7.00 -31.89
CA ARG A 271 -42.16 -5.60 -32.18
C ARG A 271 -41.55 -5.12 -33.49
N PHE A 272 -42.38 -4.53 -34.35
CA PHE A 272 -41.98 -3.81 -35.56
C PHE A 272 -42.07 -2.31 -35.33
N GLY A 273 -40.94 -1.60 -35.31
CA GLY A 273 -40.84 -0.15 -35.09
C GLY A 273 -40.13 0.60 -36.21
N GLN A 274 -40.17 1.94 -36.15
CA GLN A 274 -39.48 2.82 -37.09
C GLN A 274 -39.18 4.21 -36.52
N THR A 275 -38.08 4.81 -36.98
CA THR A 275 -37.67 6.19 -36.67
C THR A 275 -37.93 7.17 -37.81
N GLN A 276 -38.34 6.68 -38.99
CA GLN A 276 -38.76 7.48 -40.15
C GLN A 276 -40.07 6.97 -40.78
N ARG A 277 -40.64 7.73 -41.72
CA ARG A 277 -41.91 7.39 -42.40
C ARG A 277 -41.68 6.40 -43.54
N ASN A 278 -42.65 5.50 -43.76
CA ASN A 278 -42.69 4.54 -44.87
C ASN A 278 -41.50 3.58 -44.92
N ILE A 279 -40.95 3.22 -43.76
CA ILE A 279 -39.89 2.23 -43.67
C ILE A 279 -40.50 0.84 -43.72
N LEU A 280 -39.94 -0.03 -44.55
CA LEU A 280 -40.36 -1.43 -44.68
C LEU A 280 -39.52 -2.30 -43.75
N LYS A 281 -40.20 -3.21 -43.07
CA LYS A 281 -39.63 -4.24 -42.20
C LYS A 281 -40.40 -5.52 -42.51
N ASP A 282 -39.68 -6.57 -42.86
CA ASP A 282 -40.21 -7.86 -43.26
C ASP A 282 -39.76 -8.92 -42.25
N ALA A 283 -40.73 -9.68 -41.73
CA ALA A 283 -40.50 -10.98 -41.10
C ALA A 283 -41.08 -12.05 -42.00
N VAL A 284 -40.27 -13.02 -42.43
CA VAL A 284 -40.63 -14.04 -43.41
C VAL A 284 -40.48 -15.42 -42.79
N LEU A 285 -41.58 -16.16 -42.70
CA LEU A 285 -41.61 -17.55 -42.25
C LEU A 285 -41.43 -18.51 -43.43
N TYR A 286 -40.55 -19.50 -43.27
CA TYR A 286 -40.17 -20.49 -44.27
C TYR A 286 -40.81 -21.84 -43.95
N LEU A 287 -41.76 -22.27 -44.78
CA LEU A 287 -42.51 -23.52 -44.58
C LEU A 287 -42.24 -24.51 -45.71
N ASP A 288 -42.19 -25.78 -45.34
CA ASP A 288 -42.29 -26.93 -46.24
C ASP A 288 -43.72 -27.49 -46.12
N LEU A 289 -44.56 -27.22 -47.13
CA LEU A 289 -45.93 -27.73 -47.18
C LEU A 289 -46.03 -29.00 -48.04
N SER A 290 -44.93 -29.65 -48.41
CA SER A 290 -44.95 -30.80 -49.33
C SER A 290 -45.83 -31.98 -48.86
N SER A 291 -46.15 -32.07 -47.57
CA SER A 291 -47.07 -33.07 -47.00
C SER A 291 -48.55 -32.69 -47.01
N GLU A 292 -48.91 -31.46 -47.40
CA GLU A 292 -50.25 -30.89 -47.19
C GLU A 292 -51.14 -30.89 -48.44
N PHE A 293 -50.79 -31.71 -49.44
CA PHE A 293 -51.56 -31.82 -50.68
C PHE A 293 -53.05 -32.11 -50.42
N GLY A 294 -53.91 -31.16 -50.77
CA GLY A 294 -55.37 -31.30 -50.69
C GLY A 294 -56.00 -30.99 -49.33
N ALA A 295 -55.28 -30.34 -48.40
CA ALA A 295 -55.89 -29.77 -47.19
C ALA A 295 -57.05 -28.81 -47.53
N GLN A 296 -58.06 -28.75 -46.68
CA GLN A 296 -59.25 -27.86 -46.78
C GLN A 296 -59.56 -27.15 -45.45
N ASP A 297 -58.61 -27.21 -44.51
CA ASP A 297 -58.77 -26.85 -43.11
C ASP A 297 -57.49 -26.25 -42.54
N LEU A 298 -56.65 -25.64 -43.40
CA LEU A 298 -55.37 -25.07 -43.00
C LEU A 298 -55.56 -23.61 -42.59
N SER A 299 -55.28 -23.29 -41.34
CA SER A 299 -55.44 -21.94 -40.81
C SER A 299 -54.10 -21.28 -40.55
N LEU A 300 -53.99 -19.98 -40.87
CA LEU A 300 -53.00 -19.07 -40.29
C LEU A 300 -53.68 -18.25 -39.20
N ASP A 301 -53.21 -18.37 -37.97
CA ASP A 301 -53.70 -17.61 -36.81
C ASP A 301 -52.54 -16.81 -36.21
N PHE A 302 -52.78 -15.57 -35.81
CA PHE A 302 -51.79 -14.78 -35.07
C PHE A 302 -52.45 -13.64 -34.31
N GLN A 303 -51.72 -13.13 -33.32
CA GLN A 303 -52.13 -12.02 -32.49
C GLN A 303 -51.41 -10.77 -32.96
N LEU A 304 -52.18 -9.71 -33.22
CA LEU A 304 -51.62 -8.44 -33.69
C LEU A 304 -52.13 -7.28 -32.85
N LYS A 305 -51.20 -6.51 -32.30
CA LYS A 305 -51.48 -5.30 -31.54
C LYS A 305 -50.87 -4.08 -32.23
N SER A 306 -51.57 -2.96 -32.18
CA SER A 306 -51.06 -1.68 -32.69
C SER A 306 -50.92 -0.67 -31.56
N GLN A 307 -49.78 0.02 -31.50
CA GLN A 307 -49.58 1.09 -30.52
C GLN A 307 -50.49 2.30 -30.77
N LEU A 308 -51.01 2.49 -32.00
CA LEU A 308 -51.87 3.62 -32.38
C LEU A 308 -52.91 3.21 -33.44
N SER A 309 -54.15 3.68 -33.31
CA SER A 309 -55.27 3.37 -34.21
C SER A 309 -55.29 4.35 -35.39
N THR A 310 -54.63 3.99 -36.50
CA THR A 310 -54.65 4.76 -37.75
C THR A 310 -54.66 3.82 -38.96
N THR A 311 -55.39 4.15 -40.03
CA THR A 311 -55.39 3.37 -41.29
C THR A 311 -54.04 3.43 -42.03
N SER A 312 -53.10 4.25 -41.55
CA SER A 312 -51.77 4.42 -42.10
C SER A 312 -50.70 3.61 -41.35
N ASN A 313 -51.07 2.81 -40.35
CA ASN A 313 -50.22 1.84 -39.64
C ASN A 313 -50.79 0.43 -39.87
N PHE A 314 -50.12 -0.40 -40.67
CA PHE A 314 -50.66 -1.71 -41.02
C PHE A 314 -49.57 -2.78 -41.15
N MET A 315 -49.97 -4.02 -40.88
CA MET A 315 -49.23 -5.22 -41.20
C MET A 315 -49.77 -5.78 -42.51
N ARG A 316 -48.92 -5.87 -43.52
CA ARG A 316 -49.25 -6.47 -44.80
C ARG A 316 -48.87 -7.94 -44.79
N ILE A 317 -49.81 -8.80 -45.18
CA ILE A 317 -49.59 -10.24 -45.31
C ILE A 317 -49.38 -10.58 -46.79
N GLN A 318 -48.31 -11.30 -47.10
CA GLN A 318 -47.98 -11.73 -48.46
C GLN A 318 -47.50 -13.18 -48.48
N LEU A 319 -47.74 -13.87 -49.59
CA LEU A 319 -47.37 -15.27 -49.80
C LEU A 319 -46.43 -15.39 -51.00
N SER A 320 -45.52 -16.37 -50.99
CA SER A 320 -44.62 -16.64 -52.11
C SER A 320 -44.31 -18.13 -52.25
N PRO A 321 -44.12 -18.66 -53.47
CA PRO A 321 -43.62 -20.02 -53.70
C PRO A 321 -42.09 -20.12 -53.79
N ASP A 322 -41.38 -18.99 -53.92
CA ASP A 322 -39.94 -18.98 -54.23
C ASP A 322 -39.12 -17.94 -53.44
N GLY A 323 -39.77 -17.18 -52.56
CA GLY A 323 -39.17 -16.11 -51.76
C GLY A 323 -38.88 -14.82 -52.56
N VAL A 324 -39.14 -14.82 -53.87
CA VAL A 324 -38.83 -13.70 -54.78
C VAL A 324 -40.10 -13.06 -55.34
N ASN A 325 -41.08 -13.87 -55.73
CA ASN A 325 -42.36 -13.44 -56.29
C ASN A 325 -43.44 -13.44 -55.19
N TRP A 326 -43.92 -12.25 -54.81
CA TRP A 326 -44.81 -12.08 -53.67
C TRP A 326 -46.23 -11.71 -54.09
N PHE A 327 -47.20 -12.49 -53.60
CA PHE A 327 -48.64 -12.30 -53.78
C PHE A 327 -49.22 -11.60 -52.56
N PHE A 328 -50.01 -10.56 -52.78
CA PHE A 328 -50.64 -9.79 -51.73
C PHE A 328 -51.92 -10.48 -51.24
N VAL A 329 -52.06 -10.65 -49.93
CA VAL A 329 -53.29 -11.16 -49.28
C VAL A 329 -54.11 -9.97 -48.78
N THR A 330 -53.58 -9.26 -47.78
CA THR A 330 -54.33 -8.20 -47.09
C THR A 330 -53.41 -7.22 -46.35
N ASN A 331 -53.95 -6.06 -45.98
CA ASN A 331 -53.37 -5.18 -44.97
C ASN A 331 -54.26 -5.26 -43.71
N GLN A 332 -53.68 -5.67 -42.59
CA GLN A 332 -54.34 -5.66 -41.29
C GLN A 332 -53.91 -4.44 -40.48
N SER A 333 -54.90 -3.68 -40.04
CA SER A 333 -54.74 -2.59 -39.07
C SER A 333 -55.63 -2.91 -37.88
N ASN A 334 -55.07 -2.89 -36.68
CA ASN A 334 -55.86 -3.08 -35.47
C ASN A 334 -56.57 -1.76 -35.10
N SER A 335 -57.89 -1.82 -34.91
CA SER A 335 -58.72 -0.66 -34.60
C SER A 335 -58.69 -0.28 -33.11
N ALA A 336 -58.33 -1.22 -32.23
CA ALA A 336 -58.17 -1.05 -30.79
C ALA A 336 -56.69 -0.77 -30.45
N VAL A 337 -56.46 0.35 -29.75
CA VAL A 337 -55.10 0.76 -29.37
C VAL A 337 -54.59 -0.10 -28.22
N ASP A 338 -53.39 -0.64 -28.39
CA ASP A 338 -52.64 -1.37 -27.35
C ASP A 338 -53.37 -2.59 -26.77
N ILE A 339 -54.28 -3.17 -27.57
CA ILE A 339 -55.00 -4.41 -27.25
C ILE A 339 -54.77 -5.37 -28.40
N TYR A 340 -54.45 -6.62 -28.10
CA TYR A 340 -54.32 -7.66 -29.11
C TYR A 340 -55.67 -7.98 -29.76
N GLU A 341 -55.64 -8.05 -31.08
CA GLU A 341 -56.73 -8.58 -31.88
C GLU A 341 -56.22 -9.84 -32.59
N GLN A 342 -56.98 -10.93 -32.47
CA GLN A 342 -56.70 -12.19 -33.12
C GLN A 342 -57.11 -12.09 -34.59
N PHE A 343 -56.19 -12.46 -35.48
CA PHE A 343 -56.45 -12.57 -36.91
C PHE A 343 -56.32 -14.02 -37.34
N GLN A 344 -57.34 -14.50 -38.05
CA GLN A 344 -57.40 -15.86 -38.57
C GLN A 344 -57.71 -15.84 -40.07
N PHE A 345 -56.93 -16.58 -40.86
CA PHE A 345 -57.10 -16.74 -42.30
C PHE A 345 -57.20 -18.22 -42.67
N ASP A 346 -58.05 -18.50 -43.65
CA ASP A 346 -58.13 -19.77 -44.37
C ASP A 346 -56.94 -19.84 -45.34
N LEU A 347 -55.82 -20.38 -44.86
CA LEU A 347 -54.54 -20.32 -45.55
C LEU A 347 -54.55 -21.16 -46.83
N ASP A 348 -55.28 -22.28 -46.87
CA ASP A 348 -55.42 -23.05 -48.11
C ASP A 348 -56.21 -22.31 -49.18
N GLN A 349 -57.27 -21.58 -48.81
CA GLN A 349 -58.00 -20.73 -49.76
C GLN A 349 -57.13 -19.56 -50.27
N GLU A 350 -56.36 -18.90 -49.40
CA GLU A 350 -55.49 -17.79 -49.80
C GLU A 350 -54.33 -18.24 -50.72
N LEU A 351 -53.76 -19.43 -50.48
CA LEU A 351 -52.74 -20.02 -51.36
C LEU A 351 -53.31 -20.42 -52.72
N LEU A 352 -54.54 -20.96 -52.75
CA LEU A 352 -55.24 -21.28 -53.99
C LEU A 352 -55.49 -20.03 -54.84
N ASP A 353 -55.95 -18.94 -54.22
CA ASP A 353 -56.21 -17.66 -54.91
C ASP A 353 -54.92 -17.00 -55.42
N ALA A 354 -53.79 -17.22 -54.75
CA ALA A 354 -52.46 -16.83 -55.21
C ALA A 354 -51.88 -17.75 -56.30
N GLY A 355 -52.53 -18.89 -56.59
CA GLY A 355 -52.04 -19.89 -57.55
C GLY A 355 -50.82 -20.68 -57.05
N ILE A 356 -50.63 -20.79 -55.74
CA ILE A 356 -49.53 -21.50 -55.09
C ILE A 356 -50.05 -22.89 -54.67
N ALA A 357 -49.35 -23.95 -55.07
CA ALA A 357 -49.71 -25.31 -54.69
C ALA A 357 -49.27 -25.65 -53.25
N LEU A 358 -50.04 -26.51 -52.57
CA LEU A 358 -49.80 -27.02 -51.22
C LEU A 358 -48.87 -28.26 -51.20
N ASP A 359 -47.99 -28.43 -52.19
CA ASP A 359 -47.06 -29.57 -52.30
C ASP A 359 -45.60 -29.13 -52.45
N GLN A 360 -45.30 -27.90 -52.05
CA GLN A 360 -43.99 -27.25 -52.19
C GLN A 360 -43.70 -26.34 -51.00
N ASP A 361 -42.51 -25.76 -51.01
CA ASP A 361 -42.13 -24.71 -50.06
C ASP A 361 -42.99 -23.46 -50.24
N VAL A 362 -43.37 -22.85 -49.12
CA VAL A 362 -44.17 -21.62 -49.09
C VAL A 362 -43.56 -20.64 -48.10
N PHE A 363 -43.54 -19.37 -48.47
CA PHE A 363 -43.03 -18.29 -47.65
C PHE A 363 -44.16 -17.32 -47.28
N ILE A 364 -44.29 -17.00 -45.99
CA ILE A 364 -45.29 -16.06 -45.48
C ILE A 364 -44.56 -14.82 -44.96
N ARG A 365 -44.87 -13.66 -45.53
CA ARG A 365 -44.26 -12.38 -45.12
C ARG A 365 -45.25 -11.53 -44.36
N PHE A 366 -44.81 -11.09 -43.18
CA PHE A 366 -45.40 -10.05 -42.37
C PHE A 366 -44.60 -8.77 -42.60
N GLN A 367 -45.15 -7.85 -43.40
CA GLN A 367 -44.48 -6.60 -43.76
C GLN A 367 -45.15 -5.41 -43.05
N HIS A 368 -44.42 -4.74 -42.17
CA HIS A 368 -44.91 -3.55 -41.48
C HIS A 368 -44.55 -2.26 -42.23
N SER A 369 -45.53 -1.37 -42.43
CA SER A 369 -45.31 -0.02 -42.95
C SER A 369 -46.20 0.99 -42.25
N ALA A 370 -45.62 2.16 -41.92
CA ALA A 370 -46.37 3.23 -41.25
C ALA A 370 -45.97 4.64 -41.72
N GLN A 371 -46.90 5.58 -41.69
CA GLN A 371 -46.69 6.97 -42.16
C GLN A 371 -46.19 7.96 -41.08
N SER A 372 -45.93 7.52 -39.85
CA SER A 372 -45.36 8.36 -38.78
C SER A 372 -44.12 7.73 -38.16
N PRO A 373 -43.04 8.50 -37.91
CA PRO A 373 -41.97 8.08 -36.98
C PRO A 373 -42.61 7.73 -35.63
N SER A 374 -42.16 6.69 -34.93
CA SER A 374 -42.70 6.16 -33.65
C SER A 374 -43.93 5.25 -33.71
N GLN A 375 -44.53 4.98 -34.89
CA GLN A 375 -45.57 3.96 -34.98
C GLN A 375 -44.97 2.56 -34.96
N ALA A 376 -45.52 1.69 -34.11
CA ALA A 376 -45.15 0.29 -34.02
C ALA A 376 -46.36 -0.65 -34.10
N MET A 377 -46.09 -1.89 -34.46
CA MET A 377 -47.03 -3.02 -34.36
C MET A 377 -46.32 -4.20 -33.72
N PHE A 378 -47.08 -5.00 -32.99
CA PHE A 378 -46.59 -6.15 -32.26
C PHE A 378 -47.28 -7.40 -32.80
N LEU A 379 -46.48 -8.39 -33.19
CA LEU A 379 -46.92 -9.69 -33.66
C LEU A 379 -46.59 -10.72 -32.59
N ASP A 380 -47.52 -11.61 -32.34
CA ASP A 380 -47.39 -12.63 -31.32
C ASP A 380 -48.19 -13.88 -31.71
N ASP A 381 -47.87 -15.01 -31.10
CA ASP A 381 -48.65 -16.25 -31.22
C ASP A 381 -48.94 -16.70 -32.67
N VAL A 382 -47.94 -16.74 -33.54
CA VAL A 382 -48.12 -17.16 -34.94
C VAL A 382 -48.30 -18.68 -35.02
N ARG A 383 -49.46 -19.12 -35.51
CA ARG A 383 -49.85 -20.53 -35.57
C ARG A 383 -50.29 -20.92 -36.98
N ILE A 384 -49.84 -22.09 -37.42
CA ILE A 384 -50.30 -22.73 -38.65
C ILE A 384 -50.63 -24.18 -38.36
N ALA A 385 -51.92 -24.50 -38.39
CA ALA A 385 -52.39 -25.82 -38.00
C ALA A 385 -53.73 -26.16 -38.67
N ARG A 386 -54.13 -27.43 -38.50
CA ARG A 386 -55.48 -27.95 -38.78
C ARG A 386 -56.30 -27.96 -37.47
N GLY A 387 -57.53 -27.44 -37.41
CA GLY A 387 -58.47 -27.65 -36.26
C GLY A 387 -58.73 -26.49 -35.27
N GLU A 388 -59.19 -26.80 -34.03
CA GLU A 388 -59.69 -25.89 -32.94
C GLU A 388 -58.59 -25.24 -32.03
N PHE A 389 -58.90 -24.23 -31.18
CA PHE A 389 -57.94 -23.54 -30.26
C PHE A 389 -58.39 -23.41 -28.77
N LEU A 390 -57.43 -23.19 -27.84
CA LEU A 390 -57.61 -22.95 -26.39
C LEU A 390 -56.92 -21.64 -25.94
N THR A 391 -57.41 -20.98 -24.87
CA THR A 391 -56.74 -19.84 -24.19
C THR A 391 -56.65 -20.04 -22.66
N LEU A 392 -55.67 -19.42 -21.99
CA LEU A 392 -55.35 -19.59 -20.56
C LEU A 392 -55.03 -18.21 -19.91
N GLU A 393 -55.41 -17.97 -18.64
CA GLU A 393 -55.21 -16.71 -17.89
C GLU A 393 -54.99 -16.98 -16.38
N VAL A 394 -53.91 -16.48 -15.77
CA VAL A 394 -53.60 -16.50 -14.33
C VAL A 394 -54.08 -15.18 -13.72
N ASP A 395 -54.76 -15.24 -12.57
CA ASP A 395 -55.41 -14.07 -11.96
C ASP A 395 -54.47 -13.08 -11.24
N THR A 396 -53.23 -13.48 -10.95
CA THR A 396 -52.20 -12.63 -10.32
C THR A 396 -50.82 -12.79 -10.99
N PRO A 397 -50.11 -11.70 -11.30
CA PRO A 397 -48.83 -11.75 -12.03
C PRO A 397 -47.61 -12.10 -11.15
N SER A 398 -47.65 -11.88 -9.84
CA SER A 398 -46.57 -12.25 -8.92
C SER A 398 -47.05 -12.57 -7.50
N VAL A 399 -46.27 -13.37 -6.76
CA VAL A 399 -46.54 -13.82 -5.39
C VAL A 399 -45.23 -14.20 -4.68
N SER A 400 -45.12 -13.98 -3.36
CA SER A 400 -43.98 -14.49 -2.59
C SER A 400 -44.21 -15.94 -2.15
N GLU A 401 -43.13 -16.66 -1.92
CA GLU A 401 -43.16 -17.94 -1.22
C GLU A 401 -43.71 -17.77 0.22
N GLY A 402 -44.16 -18.86 0.83
CA GLY A 402 -44.79 -18.83 2.17
C GLY A 402 -46.17 -18.13 2.24
N THR A 403 -46.71 -17.66 1.12
CA THR A 403 -48.03 -16.98 1.10
C THR A 403 -49.20 -17.95 1.33
N SER A 404 -50.24 -17.47 2.02
CA SER A 404 -51.40 -18.28 2.41
C SER A 404 -52.56 -18.31 1.40
N THR A 405 -52.43 -17.61 0.26
CA THR A 405 -53.47 -17.46 -0.76
C THR A 405 -53.02 -18.02 -2.11
N SER A 406 -53.74 -19.00 -2.63
CA SER A 406 -53.48 -19.62 -3.95
C SER A 406 -54.03 -18.78 -5.12
N PRO A 407 -53.21 -18.46 -6.13
CA PRO A 407 -53.65 -17.94 -7.43
C PRO A 407 -54.57 -18.93 -8.18
N MET A 408 -55.33 -18.44 -9.17
CA MET A 408 -56.24 -19.21 -10.02
C MET A 408 -55.91 -19.07 -11.50
N VAL A 409 -56.09 -20.15 -12.25
CA VAL A 409 -55.87 -20.26 -13.70
C VAL A 409 -57.19 -20.56 -14.43
N ARG A 410 -57.63 -19.68 -15.32
CA ARG A 410 -58.83 -19.82 -16.16
C ARG A 410 -58.46 -20.35 -17.54
N ILE A 411 -59.18 -21.37 -18.02
CA ILE A 411 -58.95 -22.01 -19.34
C ILE A 411 -60.22 -21.92 -20.19
N THR A 412 -60.13 -21.47 -21.45
CA THR A 412 -61.28 -21.25 -22.36
C THR A 412 -61.11 -21.94 -23.72
N ARG A 413 -62.20 -22.49 -24.31
CA ARG A 413 -62.22 -23.09 -25.66
C ARG A 413 -62.95 -22.25 -26.71
N THR A 414 -62.47 -22.27 -27.96
CA THR A 414 -63.01 -21.44 -29.07
C THR A 414 -63.98 -22.18 -30.02
N ALA A 415 -64.11 -23.50 -29.90
CA ALA A 415 -64.94 -24.36 -30.74
C ALA A 415 -66.39 -23.84 -30.96
N ALA A 416 -66.89 -23.95 -32.19
CA ALA A 416 -68.27 -23.63 -32.53
C ALA A 416 -69.27 -24.70 -32.03
N ASP A 417 -68.88 -25.98 -32.03
CA ASP A 417 -69.64 -27.08 -31.41
C ASP A 417 -69.09 -27.37 -30.00
N ILE A 418 -69.87 -27.02 -28.99
CA ILE A 418 -69.52 -27.20 -27.57
C ILE A 418 -70.33 -28.32 -26.90
N SER A 419 -71.02 -29.16 -27.69
CA SER A 419 -71.98 -30.15 -27.20
C SER A 419 -71.34 -31.31 -26.42
N SER A 420 -70.04 -31.55 -26.60
CA SER A 420 -69.25 -32.55 -25.88
C SER A 420 -68.30 -31.90 -24.87
N PRO A 421 -67.97 -32.55 -23.73
CA PRO A 421 -66.94 -32.08 -22.83
C PRO A 421 -65.55 -32.17 -23.50
N LEU A 422 -64.65 -31.25 -23.15
CA LEU A 422 -63.27 -31.23 -23.65
C LEU A 422 -62.30 -31.49 -22.50
N THR A 423 -61.49 -32.54 -22.61
CA THR A 423 -60.44 -32.84 -21.62
C THR A 423 -59.14 -32.20 -22.06
N ILE A 424 -58.47 -31.51 -21.13
CA ILE A 424 -57.25 -30.73 -21.35
C ILE A 424 -56.19 -31.27 -20.38
N ASN A 425 -54.95 -31.38 -20.85
CA ASN A 425 -53.81 -31.69 -19.99
C ASN A 425 -53.12 -30.39 -19.62
N LEU A 426 -52.67 -30.26 -18.36
CA LEU A 426 -51.97 -29.08 -17.86
C LEU A 426 -50.59 -29.46 -17.34
N THR A 427 -49.60 -28.59 -17.53
CA THR A 427 -48.23 -28.75 -17.03
C THR A 427 -47.74 -27.44 -16.42
N SER A 428 -46.92 -27.53 -15.38
CA SER A 428 -46.11 -26.42 -14.85
C SER A 428 -44.66 -26.60 -15.31
N SER A 429 -44.00 -25.51 -15.69
CA SER A 429 -42.58 -25.53 -16.06
C SER A 429 -41.67 -25.78 -14.85
N ASP A 430 -42.10 -25.32 -13.66
CA ASP A 430 -41.38 -25.53 -12.41
C ASP A 430 -42.31 -26.02 -11.28
N PRO A 431 -42.46 -27.34 -11.13
CA PRO A 431 -43.22 -27.93 -10.05
C PRO A 431 -42.58 -27.80 -8.65
N SER A 432 -41.32 -27.38 -8.54
CA SER A 432 -40.68 -27.06 -7.24
C SER A 432 -41.32 -25.80 -6.66
N GLU A 433 -41.56 -24.81 -7.52
CA GLU A 433 -42.07 -23.49 -7.16
C GLU A 433 -43.59 -23.39 -7.19
N ALA A 434 -44.22 -23.87 -8.27
CA ALA A 434 -45.68 -23.83 -8.40
C ALA A 434 -46.26 -25.05 -9.11
N THR A 435 -47.30 -25.64 -8.51
CA THR A 435 -47.96 -26.86 -9.02
C THR A 435 -49.42 -26.63 -9.39
N ILE A 436 -49.82 -27.27 -10.50
CA ILE A 436 -51.19 -27.27 -11.03
C ILE A 436 -51.66 -28.71 -11.27
N GLN A 437 -52.97 -28.98 -11.18
CA GLN A 437 -53.53 -30.30 -11.51
C GLN A 437 -53.25 -30.66 -12.97
N SER A 438 -52.85 -31.90 -13.27
CA SER A 438 -52.34 -32.30 -14.59
C SER A 438 -53.40 -32.51 -15.68
N SER A 439 -54.68 -32.54 -15.32
CA SER A 439 -55.77 -32.60 -16.29
C SER A 439 -57.05 -32.00 -15.73
N VAL A 440 -57.81 -31.32 -16.59
CA VAL A 440 -59.11 -30.75 -16.27
C VAL A 440 -60.06 -30.90 -17.47
N ALA A 441 -61.36 -31.03 -17.19
CA ALA A 441 -62.37 -31.06 -18.25
C ALA A 441 -63.14 -29.73 -18.27
N ILE A 442 -63.27 -29.11 -19.45
CA ILE A 442 -64.30 -28.11 -19.71
C ILE A 442 -65.62 -28.87 -19.96
N PRO A 443 -66.64 -28.72 -19.10
CA PRO A 443 -67.91 -29.45 -19.25
C PRO A 443 -68.63 -29.15 -20.58
N ALA A 444 -69.44 -30.11 -21.05
CA ALA A 444 -70.33 -29.89 -22.19
C ALA A 444 -71.21 -28.65 -21.99
N ASN A 445 -71.44 -27.89 -23.06
CA ASN A 445 -72.20 -26.63 -23.07
C ASN A 445 -71.59 -25.49 -22.22
N THR A 446 -70.34 -25.63 -21.77
CA THR A 446 -69.59 -24.53 -21.14
C THR A 446 -68.36 -24.19 -21.97
N LYS A 447 -67.86 -22.96 -21.83
CA LYS A 447 -66.69 -22.49 -22.57
C LYS A 447 -65.41 -22.41 -21.75
N PHE A 448 -65.48 -22.46 -20.41
CA PHE A 448 -64.30 -22.29 -19.55
C PHE A 448 -64.34 -23.12 -18.26
N VAL A 449 -63.19 -23.24 -17.59
CA VAL A 449 -63.00 -23.81 -16.25
C VAL A 449 -61.88 -23.06 -15.50
N ASP A 450 -62.02 -22.88 -14.18
CA ASP A 450 -61.00 -22.26 -13.32
C ASP A 450 -60.30 -23.34 -12.45
N VAL A 451 -58.99 -23.20 -12.26
CA VAL A 451 -58.11 -24.19 -11.63
C VAL A 451 -57.16 -23.51 -10.63
N PRO A 452 -57.08 -23.93 -9.35
CA PRO A 452 -56.15 -23.34 -8.40
C PRO A 452 -54.69 -23.74 -8.67
N LEU A 453 -53.77 -22.81 -8.38
CA LEU A 453 -52.32 -23.00 -8.39
C LEU A 453 -51.77 -23.06 -6.95
N THR A 454 -50.86 -23.99 -6.66
CA THR A 454 -50.22 -24.11 -5.34
C THR A 454 -48.79 -23.61 -5.43
N ILE A 455 -48.45 -22.55 -4.68
CA ILE A 455 -47.09 -22.01 -4.52
C ILE A 455 -46.41 -22.76 -3.37
N HIS A 456 -45.18 -23.19 -3.56
CA HIS A 456 -44.38 -23.84 -2.53
C HIS A 456 -43.50 -22.83 -1.81
N ASP A 457 -43.11 -23.18 -0.60
CA ASP A 457 -42.26 -22.41 0.29
C ASP A 457 -41.09 -23.31 0.60
N ASP A 458 -39.89 -22.96 0.12
CA ASP A 458 -38.72 -23.77 0.38
C ASP A 458 -37.70 -23.07 1.30
N ALA A 459 -36.44 -23.46 1.25
CA ALA A 459 -35.39 -22.87 2.09
C ALA A 459 -34.11 -22.61 1.27
N LEU A 460 -34.24 -22.65 -0.06
CA LEU A 460 -33.19 -22.46 -1.03
C LEU A 460 -33.17 -20.99 -1.41
N ILE A 461 -32.00 -20.39 -1.21
CA ILE A 461 -31.75 -19.02 -1.62
C ILE A 461 -31.41 -19.03 -3.12
N ASP A 462 -32.43 -18.99 -3.96
CA ASP A 462 -32.27 -18.99 -5.42
C ASP A 462 -32.88 -17.77 -6.12
N GLY A 463 -33.46 -16.86 -5.34
CA GLY A 463 -34.01 -15.60 -5.81
C GLY A 463 -35.33 -15.79 -6.59
N PRO A 464 -35.92 -14.71 -7.11
CA PRO A 464 -37.25 -14.80 -7.70
C PRO A 464 -37.29 -15.59 -9.02
N GLN A 465 -38.26 -16.50 -9.17
CA GLN A 465 -38.41 -17.40 -10.31
C GLN A 465 -39.72 -17.17 -11.08
N ASN A 466 -39.73 -17.46 -12.38
CA ASN A 466 -40.94 -17.38 -13.21
C ASN A 466 -41.43 -18.79 -13.57
N VAL A 467 -42.71 -19.09 -13.31
CA VAL A 467 -43.33 -20.39 -13.56
C VAL A 467 -44.41 -20.29 -14.65
N THR A 468 -44.22 -21.04 -15.74
CA THR A 468 -45.15 -21.10 -16.88
C THR A 468 -46.13 -22.26 -16.73
N ILE A 469 -47.42 -21.99 -16.94
CA ILE A 469 -48.50 -22.97 -16.95
C ILE A 469 -48.95 -23.19 -18.40
N THR A 470 -48.97 -24.45 -18.85
CA THR A 470 -49.32 -24.81 -20.24
C THR A 470 -50.50 -25.76 -20.29
N ALA A 471 -51.45 -25.52 -21.19
CA ALA A 471 -52.53 -26.43 -21.57
C ALA A 471 -52.24 -27.11 -22.92
N SER A 472 -52.32 -28.44 -22.96
CA SER A 472 -52.14 -29.26 -24.17
C SER A 472 -53.37 -30.14 -24.49
N GLY A 473 -53.71 -30.25 -25.78
CA GLY A 473 -54.91 -30.90 -26.33
C GLY A 473 -55.10 -30.62 -27.83
N SER A 474 -56.33 -30.64 -28.35
CA SER A 474 -56.67 -30.24 -29.74
C SER A 474 -56.61 -28.72 -29.95
N GLY A 475 -55.63 -28.06 -29.34
CA GLY A 475 -55.40 -26.61 -29.26
C GLY A 475 -54.46 -26.30 -28.07
N PHE A 476 -53.57 -25.30 -28.18
CA PHE A 476 -52.57 -24.94 -27.15
C PHE A 476 -52.85 -23.55 -26.54
N GLY A 477 -52.61 -23.38 -25.23
CA GLY A 477 -52.59 -22.08 -24.54
C GLY A 477 -51.72 -22.11 -23.26
N SER A 478 -51.08 -20.99 -22.89
CA SER A 478 -50.17 -20.88 -21.74
C SER A 478 -50.20 -19.49 -21.10
N ASP A 479 -49.74 -19.38 -19.84
CA ASP A 479 -49.57 -18.12 -19.09
C ASP A 479 -48.55 -18.27 -17.94
N VAL A 480 -48.04 -17.18 -17.35
CA VAL A 480 -46.87 -17.13 -16.43
C VAL A 480 -47.20 -16.47 -15.08
N ILE A 481 -46.55 -16.93 -14.00
CA ILE A 481 -46.53 -16.28 -12.68
C ILE A 481 -45.10 -16.13 -12.13
N ARG A 482 -44.77 -15.01 -11.48
CA ARG A 482 -43.49 -14.81 -10.76
C ARG A 482 -43.59 -15.16 -9.27
N VAL A 483 -42.65 -15.93 -8.75
CA VAL A 483 -42.51 -16.35 -7.35
C VAL A 483 -41.28 -15.63 -6.74
N ASP A 484 -41.43 -14.88 -5.63
CA ASP A 484 -40.33 -14.14 -4.97
C ASP A 484 -39.83 -14.85 -3.68
N ASP A 485 -38.50 -15.03 -3.56
CA ASP A 485 -37.72 -15.60 -2.42
C ASP A 485 -37.81 -14.73 -1.14
N ASP A 486 -37.96 -15.36 0.04
CA ASP A 486 -38.26 -14.70 1.32
C ASP A 486 -37.18 -14.80 2.44
N GLU A 487 -35.98 -15.36 2.20
CA GLU A 487 -34.96 -15.53 3.25
C GLU A 487 -34.34 -14.21 3.83
N ALA A 488 -33.47 -14.26 4.85
CA ALA A 488 -32.77 -13.08 5.40
C ALA A 488 -31.28 -12.99 5.00
N LYS A 489 -30.76 -11.77 4.78
CA LYS A 489 -29.32 -11.51 4.59
C LYS A 489 -28.55 -11.75 5.88
N THR A 490 -27.55 -12.63 5.85
CA THR A 490 -26.85 -13.15 7.03
C THR A 490 -25.35 -13.31 6.79
N LEU A 491 -24.53 -12.90 7.77
CA LEU A 491 -23.10 -13.21 7.81
C LEU A 491 -22.84 -14.52 8.58
N PHE A 492 -21.75 -15.18 8.23
CA PHE A 492 -21.20 -16.33 8.95
C PHE A 492 -19.74 -16.08 9.26
N LEU A 493 -19.29 -16.55 10.43
CA LEU A 493 -17.91 -16.42 10.86
C LEU A 493 -17.36 -17.80 11.24
N GLU A 494 -16.46 -18.32 10.41
CA GLU A 494 -15.85 -19.63 10.56
C GLU A 494 -14.42 -19.50 11.12
N LYS A 495 -14.05 -20.39 12.04
CA LYS A 495 -12.72 -20.41 12.68
C LYS A 495 -11.96 -21.67 12.30
N SER A 496 -10.66 -21.55 12.00
CA SER A 496 -9.80 -22.69 11.65
C SER A 496 -9.47 -23.60 12.84
N VAL A 497 -9.49 -23.06 14.06
CA VAL A 497 -9.15 -23.76 15.32
C VAL A 497 -10.08 -23.31 16.45
N SER A 498 -10.22 -24.14 17.49
CA SER A 498 -11.06 -23.82 18.65
C SER A 498 -10.34 -23.06 19.75
N SER A 499 -9.01 -23.17 19.82
CA SER A 499 -8.16 -22.56 20.84
C SER A 499 -6.75 -22.32 20.29
N ILE A 500 -6.07 -21.31 20.81
CA ILE A 500 -4.68 -20.95 20.48
C ILE A 500 -3.92 -20.54 21.73
N SER A 501 -2.59 -20.71 21.74
CA SER A 501 -1.72 -20.21 22.82
C SER A 501 -1.58 -18.70 22.71
N GLU A 502 -1.52 -17.98 23.83
CA GLU A 502 -1.16 -16.56 23.81
C GLU A 502 0.27 -16.34 23.25
N SER A 503 1.20 -17.29 23.42
CA SER A 503 2.51 -17.29 22.73
C SER A 503 2.46 -17.54 21.21
N ALA A 504 1.30 -17.76 20.59
CA ALA A 504 1.22 -18.08 19.16
C ALA A 504 1.60 -16.87 18.27
N GLY A 505 1.41 -15.65 18.78
CA GLY A 505 1.85 -14.40 18.19
C GLY A 505 1.04 -13.97 16.97
N LEU A 506 1.73 -13.35 16.01
CA LEU A 506 1.10 -12.82 14.80
C LEU A 506 0.55 -13.95 13.92
N ASN A 507 -0.65 -13.75 13.39
CA ASN A 507 -1.33 -14.73 12.53
C ASN A 507 -1.58 -16.10 13.19
N ALA A 508 -1.82 -16.11 14.51
CA ALA A 508 -2.05 -17.31 15.31
C ALA A 508 -3.22 -18.18 14.84
N ALA A 509 -4.29 -17.58 14.31
CA ALA A 509 -5.45 -18.31 13.77
C ALA A 509 -6.03 -17.63 12.54
N MET A 510 -6.48 -18.45 11.58
CA MET A 510 -7.24 -17.97 10.41
C MET A 510 -8.75 -18.03 10.69
N PHE A 511 -9.45 -16.98 10.29
CA PHE A 511 -10.91 -16.88 10.29
C PHE A 511 -11.40 -16.58 8.87
N THR A 512 -12.61 -17.03 8.55
CA THR A 512 -13.27 -16.76 7.29
C THR A 512 -14.64 -16.16 7.57
N VAL A 513 -14.88 -14.94 7.09
CA VAL A 513 -16.21 -14.35 7.10
C VAL A 513 -16.89 -14.61 5.77
N ARG A 514 -18.17 -15.01 5.82
CA ARG A 514 -18.99 -15.33 4.64
C ARG A 514 -20.30 -14.56 4.67
N ARG A 515 -20.91 -14.34 3.52
CA ARG A 515 -22.27 -13.80 3.33
C ARG A 515 -23.11 -14.78 2.52
N ASN A 516 -24.43 -14.84 2.74
CA ASN A 516 -25.31 -15.72 1.96
C ASN A 516 -25.88 -15.10 0.67
N ARG A 517 -25.77 -13.78 0.46
CA ARG A 517 -26.36 -13.04 -0.68
C ARG A 517 -25.56 -11.79 -1.07
N ASP A 518 -26.04 -11.07 -2.07
CA ASP A 518 -25.50 -9.80 -2.60
C ASP A 518 -24.07 -9.89 -3.14
N ILE A 519 -23.72 -11.03 -3.76
CA ILE A 519 -22.35 -11.29 -4.21
C ILE A 519 -21.86 -10.29 -5.27
N ASP A 520 -22.76 -9.68 -6.03
CA ASP A 520 -22.43 -8.80 -7.17
C ASP A 520 -21.78 -7.46 -6.77
N THR A 521 -21.79 -7.13 -5.49
CA THR A 521 -21.13 -5.92 -4.95
C THR A 521 -20.10 -6.30 -3.89
N SER A 522 -19.05 -5.49 -3.71
CA SER A 522 -18.13 -5.71 -2.61
C SER A 522 -18.78 -5.32 -1.28
N GLN A 523 -18.49 -6.07 -0.22
CA GLN A 523 -19.02 -5.81 1.11
C GLN A 523 -17.89 -5.59 2.11
N THR A 524 -17.83 -4.40 2.69
CA THR A 524 -16.96 -4.13 3.83
C THR A 524 -17.63 -4.64 5.11
N VAL A 525 -16.91 -5.47 5.85
CA VAL A 525 -17.30 -6.04 7.14
C VAL A 525 -16.43 -5.42 8.22
N THR A 526 -17.06 -4.89 9.27
CA THR A 526 -16.37 -4.43 10.48
C THR A 526 -16.18 -5.62 11.42
N LEU A 527 -14.96 -5.77 11.95
CA LEU A 527 -14.61 -6.81 12.89
C LEU A 527 -14.33 -6.20 14.26
N LEU A 528 -14.81 -6.85 15.31
CA LEU A 528 -14.58 -6.46 16.69
C LEU A 528 -14.17 -7.69 17.51
N VAL A 529 -13.15 -7.51 18.36
CA VAL A 529 -12.87 -8.40 19.48
C VAL A 529 -13.28 -7.67 20.75
N ASP A 530 -13.96 -8.37 21.66
CA ASP A 530 -14.43 -7.80 22.92
C ASP A 530 -13.29 -7.58 23.93
N ASP A 531 -12.26 -8.41 23.86
CA ASP A 531 -11.05 -8.29 24.67
C ASP A 531 -9.79 -8.05 23.82
N GLN A 532 -9.30 -6.82 23.87
CA GLN A 532 -8.09 -6.41 23.16
C GLN A 532 -6.82 -6.72 23.96
N THR A 533 -6.90 -7.06 25.25
CA THR A 533 -5.72 -7.45 26.02
C THR A 533 -5.18 -8.80 25.56
N GLU A 534 -6.06 -9.68 25.07
CA GLU A 534 -5.74 -11.05 24.68
C GLU A 534 -5.49 -11.23 23.18
N ALA A 535 -6.20 -10.48 22.35
CA ALA A 535 -6.18 -10.70 20.91
C ALA A 535 -6.35 -9.41 20.11
N ALA A 536 -5.87 -9.45 18.87
CA ALA A 536 -5.99 -8.36 17.92
C ALA A 536 -6.50 -8.86 16.56
N LEU A 537 -7.31 -8.03 15.93
CA LEU A 537 -7.92 -8.25 14.61
C LEU A 537 -7.73 -7.02 13.72
N PRO A 538 -7.73 -7.19 12.38
CA PRO A 538 -7.94 -6.06 11.49
C PRO A 538 -9.32 -5.45 11.74
N ALA A 539 -9.42 -4.11 11.82
CA ALA A 539 -10.69 -3.42 12.12
C ALA A 539 -11.79 -3.67 11.06
N THR A 540 -11.38 -3.90 9.81
CA THR A 540 -12.29 -4.20 8.70
C THR A 540 -11.67 -5.18 7.73
N VAL A 541 -12.51 -5.99 7.09
CA VAL A 541 -12.16 -6.82 5.93
C VAL A 541 -13.17 -6.57 4.81
N THR A 542 -12.77 -6.76 3.56
CA THR A 542 -13.66 -6.57 2.41
C THR A 542 -13.86 -7.90 1.71
N ILE A 543 -15.11 -8.35 1.62
CA ILE A 543 -15.51 -9.44 0.73
C ILE A 543 -15.63 -8.84 -0.68
N PRO A 544 -14.80 -9.24 -1.67
CA PRO A 544 -14.86 -8.69 -3.02
C PRO A 544 -16.19 -8.97 -3.73
N ALA A 545 -16.51 -8.17 -4.75
CA ALA A 545 -17.61 -8.49 -5.67
C ALA A 545 -17.31 -9.82 -6.39
N GLY A 546 -18.34 -10.62 -6.63
CA GLY A 546 -18.25 -12.00 -7.13
C GLY A 546 -17.79 -13.02 -6.09
N SER A 547 -17.46 -12.61 -4.86
CA SER A 547 -17.06 -13.51 -3.77
C SER A 547 -18.12 -13.55 -2.65
N ASP A 548 -18.33 -14.72 -2.06
CA ASP A 548 -19.18 -14.90 -0.88
C ASP A 548 -18.39 -14.88 0.44
N HIS A 549 -17.05 -14.82 0.39
CA HIS A 549 -16.20 -14.88 1.58
C HIS A 549 -14.87 -14.14 1.45
N VAL A 550 -14.24 -13.87 2.59
CA VAL A 550 -12.84 -13.44 2.71
C VAL A 550 -12.22 -13.99 4.00
N SER A 551 -10.93 -14.33 3.95
CA SER A 551 -10.18 -14.80 5.12
C SER A 551 -9.31 -13.70 5.73
N PHE A 552 -9.15 -13.75 7.04
CA PHE A 552 -8.28 -12.87 7.81
C PHE A 552 -7.63 -13.63 8.97
N TYR A 553 -6.63 -13.00 9.58
CA TYR A 553 -5.90 -13.59 10.70
C TYR A 553 -6.20 -12.87 12.01
N LEU A 554 -6.22 -13.63 13.09
CA LEU A 554 -6.17 -13.16 14.47
C LEU A 554 -4.75 -13.31 15.00
N SER A 555 -4.29 -12.29 15.70
CA SER A 555 -3.02 -12.30 16.43
C SER A 555 -3.30 -12.36 17.93
N THR A 556 -2.42 -13.02 18.68
CA THR A 556 -2.48 -13.02 20.15
C THR A 556 -1.57 -11.94 20.72
N ASN A 557 -1.99 -11.42 21.87
CA ASN A 557 -1.17 -10.60 22.74
C ASN A 557 -0.78 -11.48 23.93
N ASN A 558 0.49 -11.44 24.30
CA ASN A 558 1.03 -12.23 25.39
C ASN A 558 1.58 -11.26 26.42
N ASP A 559 0.96 -11.24 27.58
CA ASP A 559 1.08 -10.18 28.58
C ASP A 559 1.92 -10.58 29.80
N GLY A 560 2.40 -11.82 29.87
CA GLY A 560 3.28 -12.29 30.95
C GLY A 560 2.53 -12.58 32.26
N LEU A 561 1.20 -12.54 32.27
CA LEU A 561 0.35 -12.73 33.44
C LEU A 561 -0.18 -14.16 33.52
N ILE A 562 -0.12 -14.73 34.73
CA ILE A 562 -0.71 -16.06 34.99
C ILE A 562 -2.17 -15.86 35.40
N ASP A 563 -3.07 -15.70 34.44
CA ASP A 563 -4.49 -15.44 34.66
C ASP A 563 -5.44 -16.53 34.12
N GLY A 564 -4.88 -17.54 33.45
CA GLY A 564 -5.58 -18.71 32.93
C GLY A 564 -6.23 -18.50 31.58
N THR A 565 -6.76 -19.57 30.98
CA THR A 565 -7.39 -19.51 29.66
C THR A 565 -8.58 -18.54 29.63
N GLN A 566 -8.54 -17.58 28.71
CA GLN A 566 -9.60 -16.60 28.48
C GLN A 566 -10.36 -16.89 27.18
N THR A 567 -11.68 -16.66 27.17
CA THR A 567 -12.52 -16.85 25.99
C THR A 567 -12.88 -15.48 25.42
N VAL A 568 -12.41 -15.18 24.21
CA VAL A 568 -12.72 -13.92 23.51
C VAL A 568 -13.83 -14.11 22.49
N SER A 569 -14.69 -13.09 22.35
CA SER A 569 -15.79 -13.04 21.39
C SER A 569 -15.45 -12.15 20.20
N LEU A 570 -15.56 -12.72 19.00
CA LEU A 570 -15.36 -12.03 17.74
C LEU A 570 -16.72 -11.74 17.10
N THR A 571 -16.93 -10.49 16.70
CA THR A 571 -18.15 -10.05 15.99
C THR A 571 -17.78 -9.56 14.60
N ALA A 572 -18.50 -10.04 13.59
CA ALA A 572 -18.45 -9.55 12.22
C ALA A 572 -19.80 -8.91 11.88
N SER A 573 -19.78 -7.61 11.57
CA SER A 573 -20.98 -6.81 11.31
C SER A 573 -20.92 -6.09 9.97
N SER A 574 -22.07 -5.98 9.31
CA SER A 574 -22.20 -5.20 8.08
C SER A 574 -23.62 -4.64 7.92
N VAL A 575 -23.76 -3.56 7.16
CA VAL A 575 -25.06 -2.90 6.94
C VAL A 575 -26.01 -3.86 6.21
N ASP A 576 -27.26 -3.94 6.65
CA ASP A 576 -28.32 -4.81 6.10
C ASP A 576 -28.08 -6.32 6.17
N PHE A 577 -27.03 -6.77 6.87
CA PHE A 577 -26.80 -8.17 7.21
C PHE A 577 -27.05 -8.40 8.70
N THR A 578 -27.53 -9.61 9.02
CA THR A 578 -27.50 -10.10 10.41
C THR A 578 -26.04 -10.42 10.79
N ASP A 579 -25.57 -9.87 11.92
CA ASP A 579 -24.20 -10.04 12.42
C ASP A 579 -23.85 -11.50 12.72
N ALA A 580 -22.58 -11.87 12.53
CA ALA A 580 -22.03 -13.15 12.94
C ALA A 580 -21.19 -12.99 14.20
N VAL A 581 -21.37 -13.89 15.16
CA VAL A 581 -20.57 -13.93 16.41
C VAL A 581 -20.00 -15.33 16.60
N THR A 582 -18.71 -15.40 16.95
CA THR A 582 -18.04 -16.65 17.34
C THR A 582 -17.08 -16.39 18.49
N THR A 583 -16.64 -17.43 19.18
CA THR A 583 -15.66 -17.32 20.27
C THR A 583 -14.43 -18.19 20.00
N ILE A 584 -13.30 -17.84 20.61
CA ILE A 584 -12.07 -18.65 20.62
C ILE A 584 -11.42 -18.58 22.00
N ASP A 585 -10.84 -19.70 22.45
CA ASP A 585 -10.12 -19.76 23.73
C ASP A 585 -8.64 -19.41 23.49
N ILE A 586 -8.14 -18.42 24.22
CA ILE A 586 -6.72 -18.04 24.29
C ILE A 586 -6.14 -18.72 25.54
N THR A 587 -5.24 -19.68 25.34
CA THR A 587 -4.67 -20.46 26.44
C THR A 587 -3.41 -19.79 26.97
N ASP A 588 -3.45 -19.43 28.25
CA ASP A 588 -2.32 -19.02 29.09
C ASP A 588 -1.17 -20.05 29.03
N ASP A 589 0.00 -19.61 28.56
CA ASP A 589 1.25 -20.38 28.58
C ASP A 589 2.19 -20.01 29.73
N ASP A 590 1.84 -18.99 30.49
CA ASP A 590 2.62 -18.49 31.60
C ASP A 590 2.52 -19.34 32.86
N THR A 591 3.66 -19.42 33.54
CA THR A 591 3.79 -20.13 34.80
C THR A 591 4.69 -19.36 35.75
N ALA A 592 4.75 -19.80 37.00
CA ALA A 592 5.66 -19.20 37.97
C ALA A 592 7.16 -19.33 37.58
N VAL A 593 7.50 -20.15 36.59
CA VAL A 593 8.89 -20.45 36.18
C VAL A 593 9.22 -19.91 34.78
N MET A 594 8.23 -19.87 33.89
CA MET A 594 8.37 -19.37 32.52
C MET A 594 7.28 -18.33 32.32
N LYS A 595 7.68 -17.09 32.02
CA LYS A 595 6.77 -16.04 31.60
C LYS A 595 7.20 -15.54 30.24
N THR A 596 6.29 -15.41 29.31
CA THR A 596 6.56 -14.97 27.95
C THR A 596 5.94 -13.57 27.75
N LEU A 597 6.33 -12.87 26.69
CA LEU A 597 5.76 -11.57 26.31
C LEU A 597 5.77 -11.42 24.79
N GLY A 598 4.80 -10.69 24.25
CA GLY A 598 4.75 -10.32 22.84
C GLY A 598 3.44 -9.64 22.42
N GLY A 599 3.44 -8.99 21.26
CA GLY A 599 2.21 -8.36 20.72
C GLY A 599 1.94 -6.99 21.33
N HIS A 600 0.68 -6.67 21.62
CA HIS A 600 0.32 -5.42 22.28
C HIS A 600 0.25 -5.59 23.80
N LEU A 601 0.99 -4.78 24.54
CA LEU A 601 1.03 -4.78 26.01
C LEU A 601 0.11 -3.70 26.55
N TYR A 602 -0.90 -4.11 27.33
CA TYR A 602 -1.89 -3.21 27.93
C TYR A 602 -1.76 -3.11 29.44
N GLU A 603 -1.41 -4.22 30.11
CA GLU A 603 -1.33 -4.30 31.57
C GLU A 603 0.10 -4.38 32.08
N SER A 604 0.36 -3.75 33.23
CA SER A 604 1.70 -3.72 33.83
C SER A 604 2.05 -5.06 34.48
N VAL A 605 3.30 -5.48 34.34
CA VAL A 605 3.74 -6.80 34.80
C VAL A 605 4.42 -6.76 36.18
N PRO A 606 4.22 -7.77 37.04
CA PRO A 606 4.90 -7.85 38.33
C PRO A 606 6.40 -8.15 38.16
N VAL A 607 7.15 -8.19 39.26
CA VAL A 607 8.57 -8.58 39.22
C VAL A 607 8.74 -9.99 38.65
N GLY A 608 9.66 -10.18 37.72
CA GLY A 608 9.93 -11.48 37.11
C GLY A 608 10.93 -11.43 35.96
N THR A 609 11.21 -12.60 35.41
CA THR A 609 11.94 -12.76 34.14
C THR A 609 10.93 -13.11 33.05
N TYR A 610 10.96 -12.37 31.95
CA TYR A 610 10.01 -12.47 30.84
C TYR A 610 10.76 -12.71 29.53
N ASP A 611 10.42 -13.79 28.83
CA ASP A 611 10.96 -14.13 27.52
C ASP A 611 10.13 -13.44 26.43
N VAL A 612 10.71 -12.45 25.75
CA VAL A 612 10.07 -11.77 24.63
C VAL A 612 10.26 -12.64 23.39
N LEU A 613 9.23 -13.40 23.01
CA LEU A 613 9.28 -14.39 21.94
C LEU A 613 9.11 -13.78 20.55
N PHE A 614 8.33 -12.70 20.47
CA PHE A 614 8.10 -11.89 19.28
C PHE A 614 8.01 -10.42 19.70
N SER A 615 8.13 -9.50 18.73
CA SER A 615 8.15 -8.06 19.05
C SER A 615 6.93 -7.65 19.86
N ALA A 616 7.19 -6.96 20.96
CA ALA A 616 6.19 -6.40 21.83
C ALA A 616 6.01 -4.91 21.54
N SER A 617 4.86 -4.37 21.87
CA SER A 617 4.54 -2.96 21.64
C SER A 617 3.62 -2.41 22.71
N ILE A 618 3.90 -1.18 23.14
CA ILE A 618 3.05 -0.41 24.06
C ILE A 618 2.22 0.55 23.18
N PRO A 619 0.90 0.31 22.99
CA PRO A 619 0.06 1.14 22.14
C PRO A 619 -0.05 2.58 22.64
N SER A 620 -0.43 3.50 21.74
CA SER A 620 -0.69 4.90 22.12
C SER A 620 -1.80 4.99 23.17
N GLY A 621 -1.62 5.84 24.17
CA GLY A 621 -2.56 6.01 25.29
C GLY A 621 -2.43 4.97 26.41
N VAL A 622 -1.56 3.97 26.26
CA VAL A 622 -1.26 2.98 27.30
C VAL A 622 -0.04 3.39 28.11
N SER A 623 -0.10 3.22 29.43
CA SER A 623 1.04 3.32 30.35
C SER A 623 1.42 1.93 30.85
N TRP A 624 2.58 1.43 30.44
CA TRP A 624 3.07 0.12 30.82
C TRP A 624 4.25 0.25 31.79
N THR A 625 4.10 -0.33 32.98
CA THR A 625 5.11 -0.29 34.04
C THR A 625 5.75 -1.66 34.20
N LEU A 626 7.08 -1.66 34.28
CA LEU A 626 7.86 -2.84 34.61
C LEU A 626 8.36 -2.72 36.04
N ALA A 627 8.02 -3.69 36.89
CA ALA A 627 8.43 -3.66 38.29
C ALA A 627 9.96 -3.69 38.44
N PRO A 628 10.56 -3.01 39.44
CA PRO A 628 11.99 -3.10 39.73
C PRO A 628 12.47 -4.55 39.89
N SER A 629 13.74 -4.82 39.57
CA SER A 629 14.34 -6.17 39.52
C SER A 629 13.81 -7.12 38.43
N SER A 630 12.98 -6.62 37.50
CA SER A 630 12.52 -7.44 36.37
C SER A 630 13.61 -7.61 35.30
N THR A 631 13.54 -8.70 34.55
CA THR A 631 14.41 -8.96 33.40
C THR A 631 13.58 -9.30 32.18
N LEU A 632 13.76 -8.58 31.08
CA LEU A 632 13.22 -8.94 29.77
C LEU A 632 14.33 -9.54 28.91
N VAL A 633 14.05 -10.71 28.37
CA VAL A 633 14.99 -11.53 27.62
C VAL A 633 14.49 -11.64 26.17
N PHE A 634 15.15 -10.96 25.25
CA PHE A 634 14.67 -10.79 23.87
C PHE A 634 15.18 -11.89 22.95
N SER A 635 14.26 -12.55 22.26
CA SER A 635 14.57 -13.46 21.15
C SER A 635 15.21 -12.72 19.97
N PRO A 636 15.97 -13.41 19.10
CA PRO A 636 16.64 -12.75 18.00
C PRO A 636 15.70 -11.93 17.11
N ASN A 637 16.12 -10.73 16.71
CA ASN A 637 15.35 -9.79 15.87
C ASN A 637 14.03 -9.28 16.47
N THR A 638 13.80 -9.44 17.77
CA THR A 638 12.64 -8.83 18.45
C THR A 638 12.95 -7.41 18.93
N GLN A 639 11.91 -6.64 19.20
CA GLN A 639 12.02 -5.27 19.71
C GLN A 639 10.89 -4.97 20.70
N LEU A 640 11.06 -3.93 21.52
CA LEU A 640 9.95 -3.28 22.22
C LEU A 640 9.66 -1.95 21.52
N SER A 641 8.49 -1.83 20.90
CA SER A 641 8.02 -0.58 20.28
C SER A 641 7.15 0.22 21.25
N ILE A 642 7.47 1.49 21.47
CA ILE A 642 6.81 2.32 22.47
C ILE A 642 6.13 3.50 21.76
N ALA A 643 4.82 3.38 21.59
CA ALA A 643 3.93 4.46 21.14
C ALA A 643 3.16 5.11 22.31
N GLY A 644 3.00 4.38 23.42
CA GLY A 644 2.50 4.89 24.70
C GLY A 644 3.63 5.32 25.66
N GLN A 645 3.47 5.02 26.95
CA GLN A 645 4.45 5.31 28.00
C GLN A 645 5.08 4.01 28.53
N LEU A 646 6.41 3.98 28.60
CA LEU A 646 7.19 2.97 29.33
C LEU A 646 7.67 3.54 30.67
N ILE A 647 7.35 2.87 31.78
CA ILE A 647 7.92 3.16 33.11
C ILE A 647 8.79 1.97 33.52
N ALA A 648 10.10 2.10 33.32
CA ALA A 648 11.13 1.18 33.81
C ALA A 648 11.98 1.92 34.85
N ASP A 649 11.40 2.10 36.03
CA ASP A 649 11.97 2.88 37.14
C ASP A 649 12.58 1.93 38.17
N GLY A 650 13.86 1.57 37.99
CA GLY A 650 14.63 0.74 38.91
C GLY A 650 15.19 1.52 40.09
N ASP A 651 15.96 0.85 40.94
CA ASP A 651 16.72 1.49 42.02
C ASP A 651 18.07 0.77 42.18
N ILE A 652 18.99 1.37 42.91
CA ILE A 652 20.31 0.81 43.23
C ILE A 652 20.14 -0.57 43.89
N GLY A 653 20.59 -1.62 43.21
CA GLY A 653 20.48 -3.01 43.67
C GLY A 653 19.16 -3.71 43.31
N SER A 654 18.22 -3.00 42.69
CA SER A 654 16.98 -3.52 42.11
C SER A 654 16.75 -2.99 40.69
N GLY A 655 17.82 -2.93 39.90
CA GLY A 655 17.79 -2.48 38.52
C GLY A 655 17.00 -3.43 37.62
N ILE A 656 16.60 -2.91 36.46
CA ILE A 656 15.86 -3.67 35.44
C ILE A 656 16.83 -4.06 34.31
N SER A 657 16.74 -5.29 33.80
CA SER A 657 17.60 -5.75 32.71
C SER A 657 16.81 -5.99 31.42
N PHE A 658 17.30 -5.44 30.30
CA PHE A 658 16.87 -5.76 28.94
C PHE A 658 18.06 -6.40 28.21
N GLN A 659 17.95 -7.67 27.85
CA GLN A 659 19.08 -8.46 27.37
C GLN A 659 18.70 -9.48 26.30
N SER A 660 19.70 -9.97 25.57
CA SER A 660 19.54 -11.07 24.59
C SER A 660 19.16 -12.40 25.26
N SER A 661 18.36 -13.22 24.59
CA SER A 661 18.09 -14.61 24.97
C SER A 661 19.22 -15.58 24.62
N SER A 662 20.23 -15.12 23.86
CA SER A 662 21.37 -15.94 23.48
C SER A 662 22.24 -16.32 24.69
N MET A 663 22.62 -17.60 24.76
CA MET A 663 23.59 -18.08 25.76
C MET A 663 25.00 -17.49 25.55
N THR A 664 25.28 -16.97 24.36
CA THR A 664 26.51 -16.25 24.02
C THR A 664 26.14 -14.96 23.30
N PRO A 665 25.69 -13.93 24.04
CA PRO A 665 25.16 -12.71 23.46
C PRO A 665 26.14 -12.07 22.45
N GLN A 666 25.64 -11.64 21.30
CA GLN A 666 26.38 -10.85 20.34
C GLN A 666 25.73 -9.47 20.18
N PRO A 667 26.51 -8.41 19.93
CA PRO A 667 25.93 -7.11 19.59
C PRO A 667 24.96 -7.23 18.41
N GLY A 668 23.73 -6.76 18.58
CA GLY A 668 22.68 -6.80 17.55
C GLY A 668 21.79 -8.05 17.56
N ASP A 669 21.85 -8.88 18.62
CA ASP A 669 20.97 -10.04 18.75
C ASP A 669 19.48 -9.64 18.69
N TRP A 670 19.12 -8.48 19.26
CA TRP A 670 17.77 -7.92 19.23
C TRP A 670 17.82 -6.44 18.81
N MET A 671 16.68 -5.81 18.51
CA MET A 671 16.69 -4.51 17.85
C MET A 671 16.81 -3.32 18.81
N GLY A 672 16.32 -3.45 20.05
CA GLY A 672 16.32 -2.37 21.04
C GLY A 672 14.95 -1.90 21.50
N LEU A 673 14.96 -0.81 22.28
CA LEU A 673 13.77 -0.07 22.69
C LEU A 673 13.51 1.08 21.70
N VAL A 674 12.37 1.07 21.02
CA VAL A 674 12.08 1.98 19.91
C VAL A 674 10.89 2.90 20.22
N PHE A 675 11.15 4.20 20.39
CA PHE A 675 10.14 5.22 20.67
C PHE A 675 9.69 5.92 19.39
N SER A 676 8.37 5.86 19.06
CA SER A 676 7.82 6.34 17.77
C SER A 676 6.61 7.30 17.81
N ASN A 677 6.28 7.91 18.98
CA ASN A 677 5.33 9.06 19.15
C ASN A 677 3.81 8.70 19.01
N VAL A 678 2.80 9.34 19.64
CA VAL A 678 2.51 10.72 20.09
C VAL A 678 1.74 10.74 21.44
N GLY A 679 2.27 11.41 22.46
CA GLY A 679 1.52 11.74 23.69
C GLY A 679 2.33 11.67 24.99
N SER A 680 2.23 12.72 25.80
CA SER A 680 2.50 12.71 27.24
C SER A 680 1.59 11.65 27.89
N PRO A 681 2.06 10.87 28.89
CA PRO A 681 3.14 11.16 29.82
C PRO A 681 4.56 10.65 29.46
N ARG A 682 5.59 11.27 30.08
CA ARG A 682 7.02 10.93 29.95
C ARG A 682 7.33 9.47 30.23
N SER A 683 8.05 8.82 29.32
CA SER A 683 8.66 7.51 29.58
C SER A 683 9.93 7.65 30.41
N ILE A 684 10.13 6.72 31.34
CA ILE A 684 11.22 6.73 32.33
C ILE A 684 12.00 5.43 32.19
N LEU A 685 13.31 5.54 32.01
CA LEU A 685 14.27 4.45 32.10
C LEU A 685 15.32 4.86 33.13
N ASP A 686 15.15 4.44 34.38
CA ASP A 686 16.04 4.75 35.49
C ASP A 686 16.63 3.45 36.07
N HIS A 687 17.94 3.41 36.33
CA HIS A 687 18.63 2.20 36.82
C HIS A 687 18.37 0.95 35.95
N VAL A 688 18.36 1.11 34.63
CA VAL A 688 18.21 -0.01 33.68
C VAL A 688 19.55 -0.45 33.09
N SER A 689 19.68 -1.72 32.71
CA SER A 689 20.78 -2.22 31.90
C SER A 689 20.23 -2.71 30.56
N ILE A 690 20.76 -2.18 29.46
CA ILE A 690 20.35 -2.53 28.09
C ILE A 690 21.58 -3.01 27.32
N THR A 691 21.61 -4.30 26.97
CA THR A 691 22.80 -4.89 26.34
C THR A 691 22.52 -5.73 25.11
N HIS A 692 23.52 -5.79 24.22
CA HIS A 692 23.54 -6.65 23.03
C HIS A 692 22.41 -6.39 22.02
N ALA A 693 21.80 -5.20 22.05
CA ALA A 693 20.83 -4.76 21.06
C ALA A 693 21.53 -4.21 19.80
N THR A 694 20.75 -3.84 18.80
CA THR A 694 21.23 -3.03 17.67
C THR A 694 21.46 -1.60 18.13
N TRP A 695 20.40 -0.98 18.64
CA TRP A 695 20.47 0.25 19.43
C TRP A 695 19.94 -0.06 20.82
N GLY A 696 20.57 0.43 21.88
CA GLY A 696 19.99 0.25 23.21
C GLY A 696 18.63 0.96 23.31
N VAL A 697 18.64 2.27 23.04
CA VAL A 697 17.44 3.12 22.93
C VAL A 697 17.45 3.85 21.61
N ARG A 698 16.36 3.76 20.84
CA ARG A 698 16.16 4.48 19.59
C ARG A 698 14.94 5.38 19.69
N ILE A 699 15.15 6.69 19.57
CA ILE A 699 14.12 7.72 19.57
C ILE A 699 13.98 8.23 18.14
N SER A 700 12.86 7.91 17.50
CA SER A 700 12.57 8.28 16.11
C SER A 700 11.10 8.67 16.00
N PRO A 701 10.75 9.91 16.37
CA PRO A 701 9.37 10.34 16.38
C PRO A 701 8.74 10.35 14.99
N ASN A 702 7.42 10.31 14.96
CA ASN A 702 6.61 10.64 13.79
C ASN A 702 5.70 11.82 14.16
N GLY A 703 6.11 13.05 13.85
CA GLY A 703 5.38 14.28 14.20
C GLY A 703 5.94 15.06 15.39
N THR A 704 5.31 14.97 16.57
CA THR A 704 5.74 15.69 17.79
C THR A 704 6.99 15.11 18.47
N SER A 705 7.46 15.76 19.53
CA SER A 705 8.58 15.25 20.33
C SER A 705 8.09 14.24 21.37
N PRO A 706 8.72 13.06 21.52
CA PRO A 706 8.41 12.10 22.56
C PRO A 706 9.09 12.52 23.87
N GLU A 707 8.37 12.46 24.99
CA GLU A 707 8.95 12.72 26.30
C GLU A 707 9.64 11.45 26.85
N VAL A 708 10.98 11.45 26.92
CA VAL A 708 11.78 10.31 27.36
C VAL A 708 12.91 10.77 28.28
N THR A 709 13.02 10.17 29.47
CA THR A 709 14.21 10.28 30.32
C THR A 709 14.92 8.93 30.39
N VAL A 710 16.21 8.92 30.06
CA VAL A 710 17.12 7.81 30.33
C VAL A 710 18.11 8.29 31.37
N SER A 711 18.05 7.72 32.57
CA SER A 711 18.85 8.15 33.71
C SER A 711 19.50 6.99 34.46
N GLN A 712 20.70 7.22 35.03
CA GLN A 712 21.36 6.27 35.94
C GLN A 712 21.48 4.83 35.39
N SER A 713 21.55 4.69 34.07
CA SER A 713 21.41 3.41 33.38
C SER A 713 22.71 2.99 32.67
N GLU A 714 22.84 1.71 32.39
CA GLU A 714 23.95 1.12 31.64
C GLU A 714 23.50 0.73 30.23
N LEU A 715 24.20 1.21 29.20
CA LEU A 715 23.94 0.84 27.81
C LEU A 715 25.24 0.35 27.17
N ALA A 716 25.32 -0.96 26.90
CA ALA A 716 26.59 -1.57 26.53
C ALA A 716 26.49 -2.69 25.49
N PHE A 717 27.58 -2.90 24.75
CA PHE A 717 27.72 -3.98 23.77
C PHE A 717 26.66 -3.98 22.66
N ASN A 718 26.13 -2.81 22.29
CA ASN A 718 25.16 -2.66 21.20
C ASN A 718 25.89 -2.49 19.84
N SER A 719 25.36 -3.09 18.77
CA SER A 719 26.07 -3.16 17.48
C SER A 719 26.13 -1.84 16.72
N SER A 720 25.17 -0.94 16.92
CA SER A 720 25.13 0.39 16.31
C SER A 720 25.41 1.50 17.34
N GLY A 721 24.72 1.49 18.48
CA GLY A 721 25.05 2.42 19.56
C GLY A 721 24.20 2.29 20.81
N GLY A 722 24.59 3.01 21.85
CA GLY A 722 23.84 3.06 23.10
C GLY A 722 22.49 3.74 22.91
N ILE A 723 22.50 5.00 22.48
CA ILE A 723 21.28 5.81 22.27
C ILE A 723 21.31 6.48 20.90
N SER A 724 20.18 6.45 20.19
CA SER A 724 19.95 7.18 18.95
C SER A 724 18.78 8.14 19.12
N VAL A 725 18.98 9.41 18.76
CA VAL A 725 17.96 10.44 18.62
C VAL A 725 17.99 10.88 17.17
N SER A 726 17.00 10.48 16.37
CA SER A 726 16.97 10.76 14.94
C SER A 726 15.63 11.35 14.52
N THR A 727 15.65 12.49 13.82
CA THR A 727 14.46 13.17 13.29
C THR A 727 14.51 13.32 11.77
N GLY A 728 13.36 13.24 11.08
CA GLY A 728 13.25 13.53 9.65
C GLY A 728 12.02 14.37 9.30
N GLY A 729 12.10 15.23 8.28
CA GLY A 729 10.91 15.92 7.76
C GLY A 729 10.17 16.76 8.81
N ARG A 730 9.00 16.33 9.31
CA ARG A 730 8.18 17.06 10.31
C ARG A 730 8.59 16.82 11.76
N ASP A 731 9.52 15.91 12.00
CA ASP A 731 9.83 15.42 13.34
C ASP A 731 10.63 16.44 14.15
N ARG A 732 10.37 16.49 15.46
CA ARG A 732 11.04 17.40 16.41
C ARG A 732 11.42 16.65 17.66
N VAL A 733 12.60 16.94 18.20
CA VAL A 733 13.02 16.57 19.55
C VAL A 733 13.54 17.82 20.24
N TYR A 734 12.97 18.19 21.39
CA TYR A 734 13.37 19.35 22.17
C TYR A 734 14.14 18.98 23.45
N ARG A 735 14.90 19.95 23.98
CA ARG A 735 15.83 19.77 25.11
C ARG A 735 15.16 19.27 26.38
N ASP A 736 13.93 19.72 26.63
CA ASP A 736 13.17 19.36 27.82
C ASP A 736 12.45 18.01 27.66
N ASP A 737 12.24 17.54 26.44
CA ASP A 737 11.46 16.32 26.19
C ASP A 737 12.33 15.07 26.27
N VAL A 738 13.53 15.11 25.65
CA VAL A 738 14.48 13.99 25.66
C VAL A 738 15.70 14.35 26.53
N ILE A 739 15.80 13.68 27.67
CA ILE A 739 16.86 13.88 28.67
C ILE A 739 17.64 12.57 28.82
N ILE A 740 18.95 12.64 28.59
CA ILE A 740 19.91 11.54 28.75
C ILE A 740 20.87 11.95 29.85
N GLU A 741 20.73 11.39 31.05
CA GLU A 741 21.51 11.85 32.20
C GLU A 741 22.15 10.78 33.09
N ASN A 742 23.37 11.04 33.56
CA ASN A 742 24.04 10.18 34.55
C ASN A 742 24.13 8.69 34.16
N ASN A 743 24.18 8.39 32.86
CA ASN A 743 24.27 7.02 32.35
C ASN A 743 25.72 6.58 32.15
N HIS A 744 25.95 5.28 32.14
CA HIS A 744 27.20 4.66 31.72
C HIS A 744 27.02 4.00 30.35
N ILE A 745 27.62 4.59 29.31
CA ILE A 745 27.43 4.17 27.90
C ILE A 745 28.78 3.74 27.34
N HIS A 746 28.96 2.42 27.13
CA HIS A 746 30.27 1.88 26.80
C HIS A 746 30.27 0.65 25.91
N HIS A 747 31.41 0.38 25.26
CA HIS A 747 31.62 -0.82 24.44
C HIS A 747 30.57 -1.00 23.32
N ASN A 748 29.94 0.08 22.87
CA ASN A 748 29.07 0.09 21.70
C ASN A 748 29.86 0.52 20.45
N GLN A 749 29.26 0.44 19.28
CA GLN A 749 29.85 1.06 18.08
C GLN A 749 29.88 2.61 18.21
N LEU A 750 28.75 3.23 18.53
CA LEU A 750 28.61 4.64 18.91
C LEU A 750 28.09 4.76 20.35
N GLY A 751 28.51 5.78 21.10
CA GLY A 751 27.90 6.06 22.41
C GLY A 751 26.48 6.60 22.24
N ILE A 752 26.37 7.85 21.77
CA ILE A 752 25.11 8.54 21.49
C ILE A 752 25.15 9.09 20.06
N HIS A 753 24.11 8.83 19.28
CA HIS A 753 23.91 9.42 17.96
C HIS A 753 22.77 10.44 17.99
N ILE A 754 23.00 11.64 17.43
CA ILE A 754 22.03 12.73 17.35
C ILE A 754 21.96 13.21 15.90
N GLY A 755 20.91 12.80 15.19
CA GLY A 755 20.76 13.01 13.77
C GLY A 755 19.50 13.81 13.42
N SER A 756 19.61 14.73 12.48
CA SER A 756 18.44 15.38 11.88
C SER A 756 18.53 15.38 10.36
N GLY A 757 17.42 15.08 9.71
CA GLY A 757 17.18 15.34 8.31
C GLY A 757 15.95 16.21 8.06
N SER A 758 15.87 16.78 6.87
CA SER A 758 14.70 17.52 6.38
C SER A 758 14.21 16.93 5.06
N ASN A 759 12.98 17.26 4.67
CA ASN A 759 12.46 16.98 3.32
C ASN A 759 12.06 18.29 2.63
N LYS A 760 11.47 18.20 1.42
CA LYS A 760 11.10 19.38 0.62
C LYS A 760 10.22 20.38 1.38
N ASP A 761 9.32 19.90 2.23
CA ASP A 761 8.25 20.72 2.82
C ASP A 761 8.48 21.05 4.31
N TYR A 762 9.30 20.25 5.01
CA TYR A 762 9.46 20.33 6.46
C TYR A 762 10.93 20.23 6.89
N SER A 763 11.31 21.16 7.77
CA SER A 763 12.60 21.14 8.48
C SER A 763 12.55 20.11 9.60
N GLY A 764 13.62 19.39 9.93
CA GLY A 764 13.71 18.52 11.11
C GLY A 764 14.54 19.16 12.23
N GLU A 765 14.36 18.72 13.48
CA GLU A 765 15.15 19.20 14.61
C GLU A 765 15.42 18.11 15.64
N ALA A 766 16.70 17.90 15.98
CA ALA A 766 17.16 17.02 17.05
C ALA A 766 17.96 17.82 18.10
N SER A 767 17.31 18.13 19.21
CA SER A 767 17.86 18.99 20.27
C SER A 767 17.77 18.36 21.67
N PRO A 768 18.25 17.12 21.92
CA PRO A 768 18.16 16.50 23.25
C PRO A 768 19.12 17.14 24.28
N THR A 769 18.86 16.91 25.57
CA THR A 769 19.82 17.22 26.66
C THR A 769 20.63 15.98 27.03
N VAL A 770 21.95 16.07 27.00
CA VAL A 770 22.92 15.03 27.37
C VAL A 770 23.78 15.53 28.52
N ARG A 771 23.57 15.03 29.74
CA ARG A 771 24.27 15.55 30.93
C ARG A 771 24.80 14.53 31.93
N GLY A 772 25.96 14.76 32.52
CA GLY A 772 26.47 13.90 33.60
C GLY A 772 26.82 12.47 33.20
N ASN A 773 26.80 12.12 31.90
CA ASN A 773 27.01 10.75 31.45
C ASN A 773 28.51 10.39 31.41
N SER A 774 28.81 9.12 31.64
CA SER A 774 30.10 8.51 31.36
C SER A 774 30.00 7.76 30.03
N ILE A 775 30.63 8.30 28.98
CA ILE A 775 30.55 7.79 27.59
C ILE A 775 31.95 7.32 27.18
N VAL A 776 32.22 6.03 27.38
CA VAL A 776 33.60 5.53 27.37
C VAL A 776 33.78 4.24 26.58
N ASP A 777 34.97 4.02 26.04
CA ASP A 777 35.35 2.74 25.44
C ASP A 777 34.41 2.27 24.30
N ASN A 778 33.78 3.21 23.57
CA ASN A 778 33.01 2.90 22.36
C ASN A 778 33.95 2.80 21.15
N ALA A 779 33.63 1.92 20.20
CA ALA A 779 34.55 1.57 19.11
C ALA A 779 34.79 2.71 18.12
N SER A 780 33.80 3.59 17.92
CA SER A 780 33.88 4.75 17.04
C SER A 780 33.69 6.04 17.85
N VAL A 781 32.57 6.74 17.74
CA VAL A 781 32.42 8.06 18.38
C VAL A 781 31.71 7.94 19.74
N GLY A 782 32.13 8.75 20.72
CA GLY A 782 31.39 8.95 21.96
C GLY A 782 30.02 9.60 21.72
N ILE A 783 30.01 10.85 21.21
CA ILE A 783 28.78 11.53 20.75
C ILE A 783 28.91 11.91 19.28
N ASP A 784 28.08 11.32 18.44
CA ASP A 784 28.00 11.55 17.01
C ASP A 784 26.83 12.46 16.67
N MET A 785 27.08 13.52 15.90
CA MET A 785 26.08 14.50 15.47
C MET A 785 26.04 14.58 13.94
N SER A 786 24.88 14.37 13.35
CA SER A 786 24.72 14.43 11.88
C SER A 786 23.53 15.29 11.46
N SER A 787 23.79 16.27 10.60
CA SER A 787 22.74 17.07 9.98
C SER A 787 22.80 16.86 8.48
N SER A 788 21.75 16.30 7.88
CA SER A 788 21.69 16.03 6.45
C SER A 788 20.29 16.28 5.88
N PRO A 789 20.05 17.39 5.15
CA PRO A 789 18.80 17.61 4.44
C PRO A 789 18.67 16.64 3.26
N GLN A 790 17.49 16.05 3.04
CA GLN A 790 17.23 15.20 1.88
C GLN A 790 16.47 15.98 0.81
N THR A 791 17.09 16.29 -0.33
CA THR A 791 16.36 16.85 -1.48
C THR A 791 16.91 16.38 -2.84
N ASN A 792 16.14 15.53 -3.53
CA ASN A 792 16.24 15.29 -4.98
C ASN A 792 15.44 16.33 -5.81
N PHE A 793 15.03 17.47 -5.24
CA PHE A 793 14.05 18.36 -5.86
C PHE A 793 14.38 19.85 -5.68
N LEU A 794 14.29 20.58 -6.79
CA LEU A 794 14.47 22.03 -6.88
C LEU A 794 13.39 22.76 -6.03
N PHE A 795 13.80 23.73 -5.21
CA PHE A 795 12.99 24.76 -4.52
C PHE A 795 12.34 24.43 -3.15
N GLY A 796 13.14 24.21 -2.10
CA GLY A 796 12.64 24.23 -0.70
C GLY A 796 13.68 24.76 0.31
N ASN A 797 13.36 25.82 1.06
CA ASN A 797 14.23 26.40 2.12
C ASN A 797 13.99 25.71 3.48
N THR A 798 14.18 24.39 3.54
CA THR A 798 14.03 23.61 4.78
C THR A 798 15.39 23.41 5.46
N SER A 799 15.36 23.16 6.76
CA SER A 799 16.58 23.00 7.57
C SER A 799 16.60 21.66 8.30
N ALA A 800 17.73 20.96 8.24
CA ALA A 800 18.06 19.95 9.22
C ALA A 800 18.81 20.64 10.37
N ILE A 801 18.36 20.47 11.60
CA ILE A 801 18.90 21.17 12.78
C ILE A 801 19.30 20.16 13.84
N VAL A 802 20.57 20.20 14.23
CA VAL A 802 21.09 19.47 15.40
C VAL A 802 21.58 20.50 16.42
N ASP A 803 20.87 20.62 17.54
CA ASP A 803 21.16 21.60 18.62
C ASP A 803 21.08 20.97 20.03
N PRO A 804 21.90 19.94 20.31
CA PRO A 804 21.92 19.33 21.63
C PRO A 804 22.62 20.22 22.67
N LEU A 805 22.19 20.07 23.93
CA LEU A 805 22.93 20.55 25.09
C LEU A 805 23.75 19.39 25.66
N ILE A 806 25.07 19.46 25.55
CA ILE A 806 26.03 18.45 26.02
C ILE A 806 26.80 19.05 27.20
N ILE A 807 26.46 18.65 28.42
CA ILE A 807 26.93 19.32 29.64
C ILE A 807 27.43 18.35 30.73
N GLY A 808 28.63 18.58 31.27
CA GLY A 808 29.08 17.84 32.45
C GLY A 808 29.31 16.35 32.21
N ASN A 809 29.60 15.92 30.97
CA ASN A 809 29.84 14.51 30.65
C ASN A 809 31.34 14.18 30.74
N HIS A 810 31.65 12.91 31.07
CA HIS A 810 32.97 12.32 30.95
C HIS A 810 33.02 11.46 29.68
N ILE A 811 33.78 11.90 28.68
CA ILE A 811 33.84 11.27 27.35
C ILE A 811 35.26 10.79 27.09
N ALA A 812 35.50 9.49 27.16
CA ALA A 812 36.86 8.98 27.18
C ALA A 812 37.11 7.69 26.40
N ARG A 813 38.32 7.54 25.85
CA ARG A 813 38.78 6.28 25.20
C ARG A 813 37.89 5.78 24.07
N ASN A 814 37.22 6.69 23.35
CA ASN A 814 36.55 6.39 22.09
C ASN A 814 37.53 6.60 20.91
N TYR A 815 37.10 6.40 19.67
CA TYR A 815 37.84 6.90 18.51
C TYR A 815 37.87 8.42 18.50
N ASP A 816 36.71 9.07 18.32
CA ASP A 816 36.54 10.51 18.55
C ASP A 816 35.66 10.72 19.79
N GLY A 817 35.93 11.75 20.58
CA GLY A 817 35.10 12.08 21.74
C GLY A 817 33.72 12.58 21.31
N ILE A 818 33.70 13.75 20.66
CA ILE A 818 32.51 14.34 20.02
C ILE A 818 32.82 14.58 18.56
N TYR A 819 31.99 14.05 17.67
CA TYR A 819 32.11 14.25 16.23
C TYR A 819 30.81 14.83 15.67
N GLY A 820 30.93 15.80 14.78
CA GLY A 820 29.77 16.44 14.14
C GLY A 820 29.99 16.75 12.67
N VAL A 821 29.03 16.38 11.83
CA VAL A 821 29.05 16.70 10.40
C VAL A 821 27.74 17.31 9.92
N ALA A 822 27.81 18.53 9.39
CA ALA A 822 26.73 19.17 8.65
C ALA A 822 26.93 18.90 7.15
N TYR A 823 26.24 17.89 6.66
CA TYR A 823 26.40 17.37 5.30
C TYR A 823 25.39 18.02 4.35
N GLU A 824 25.88 18.53 3.23
CA GLU A 824 25.08 19.15 2.15
C GLU A 824 25.59 18.59 0.82
N ASP A 825 24.69 17.97 0.04
CA ASP A 825 24.97 17.45 -1.30
C ASP A 825 24.43 18.43 -2.34
N GLU A 826 25.31 18.98 -3.19
CA GLU A 826 24.89 19.77 -4.35
C GLU A 826 24.03 18.89 -5.29
N PRO A 827 22.82 19.33 -5.72
CA PRO A 827 22.31 20.70 -5.74
C PRO A 827 21.21 20.94 -4.69
N SER A 828 21.45 20.64 -3.41
CA SER A 828 20.42 20.81 -2.37
C SER A 828 20.18 22.28 -2.02
N ASP A 829 18.90 22.70 -2.01
CA ASP A 829 18.46 24.03 -1.53
C ASP A 829 18.22 24.04 0.01
N GLY A 830 18.59 22.95 0.71
CA GLY A 830 18.34 22.76 2.14
C GLY A 830 19.53 23.12 3.03
N ASN A 831 19.25 23.70 4.21
CA ASN A 831 20.30 24.08 5.16
C ASN A 831 20.62 22.95 6.15
N ALA A 832 21.87 22.49 6.18
CA ALA A 832 22.38 21.61 7.24
C ALA A 832 22.93 22.45 8.40
N ASN A 833 22.47 22.23 9.64
CA ASN A 833 22.88 23.05 10.79
C ASN A 833 23.30 22.19 11.99
N ILE A 834 24.47 22.52 12.56
CA ILE A 834 24.90 22.04 13.88
C ILE A 834 25.16 23.27 14.78
N ASN A 835 24.34 23.43 15.82
CA ASN A 835 24.37 24.56 16.76
C ASN A 835 24.64 24.12 18.22
N SER A 836 25.24 22.94 18.41
CA SER A 836 25.45 22.30 19.71
C SER A 836 26.08 23.21 20.77
N VAL A 837 25.60 23.09 22.01
CA VAL A 837 26.18 23.73 23.20
C VAL A 837 26.93 22.66 24.01
N ILE A 838 28.25 22.74 24.05
CA ILE A 838 29.16 21.76 24.67
C ILE A 838 29.89 22.42 25.84
N VAL A 839 29.49 22.12 27.07
CA VAL A 839 29.94 22.87 28.26
C VAL A 839 30.32 21.99 29.45
N ASN A 840 31.37 22.33 30.20
CA ASN A 840 31.78 21.61 31.42
C ASN A 840 32.08 20.12 31.22
N ASN A 841 32.44 19.66 30.03
CA ASN A 841 32.76 18.25 29.81
C ASN A 841 34.25 17.97 30.04
N LEU A 842 34.55 16.77 30.56
CA LEU A 842 35.89 16.19 30.56
C LEU A 842 36.01 15.23 29.38
N ILE A 843 36.87 15.56 28.40
CA ILE A 843 37.04 14.79 27.17
C ILE A 843 38.49 14.32 27.06
N GLU A 844 38.73 13.02 27.27
CA GLU A 844 40.09 12.53 27.48
C GLU A 844 40.45 11.22 26.78
N GLY A 845 41.70 11.11 26.34
CA GLY A 845 42.27 9.82 25.92
C GLY A 845 41.56 9.16 24.74
N ASN A 846 40.80 9.90 23.93
CA ASN A 846 40.23 9.38 22.68
C ASN A 846 41.37 9.17 21.67
N THR A 847 41.28 8.11 20.86
CA THR A 847 42.40 7.69 20.00
C THR A 847 42.61 8.61 18.80
N ASN A 848 41.62 9.44 18.46
CA ASN A 848 41.64 10.49 17.46
C ASN A 848 41.37 11.86 18.13
N SER A 849 40.34 12.62 17.77
CA SER A 849 40.11 13.96 18.32
C SER A 849 39.25 13.98 19.58
N GLY A 850 39.43 15.02 20.39
CA GLY A 850 38.52 15.33 21.49
C GLY A 850 37.16 15.80 20.95
N ILE A 851 37.16 16.91 20.22
CA ILE A 851 35.97 17.47 19.54
C ILE A 851 36.33 17.76 18.09
N ARG A 852 35.53 17.26 17.14
CA ARG A 852 35.66 17.56 15.71
C ARG A 852 34.30 17.88 15.11
N ILE A 853 34.07 19.11 14.64
CA ILE A 853 32.79 19.52 14.06
C ILE A 853 32.99 20.30 12.75
N TYR A 854 32.43 19.83 11.64
CA TYR A 854 32.62 20.48 10.34
C TYR A 854 31.42 20.39 9.39
N GLY A 855 31.41 21.25 8.36
CA GLY A 855 30.42 21.24 7.27
C GLY A 855 31.05 20.89 5.93
N THR A 856 30.30 20.29 4.99
CA THR A 856 30.84 19.81 3.70
C THR A 856 30.25 20.47 2.44
N GLY A 857 29.49 21.56 2.56
CA GLY A 857 28.90 22.31 1.43
C GLY A 857 28.66 23.79 1.71
N VAL A 858 28.13 24.54 0.75
CA VAL A 858 28.02 26.02 0.84
C VAL A 858 26.93 26.52 1.78
N GLN A 859 25.89 25.70 2.02
CA GLN A 859 24.79 26.00 2.94
C GLN A 859 24.93 25.29 4.30
N ALA A 860 26.01 24.53 4.51
CA ALA A 860 26.30 23.91 5.80
C ALA A 860 26.68 24.99 6.83
N SER A 861 25.92 25.06 7.94
CA SER A 861 26.15 26.01 9.02
C SER A 861 26.56 25.29 10.30
N VAL A 862 27.80 25.52 10.73
CA VAL A 862 28.36 24.96 11.96
C VAL A 862 28.68 26.11 12.92
N LYS A 863 27.94 26.19 14.04
CA LYS A 863 28.03 27.27 15.04
C LYS A 863 28.06 26.69 16.48
N PRO A 864 28.99 25.79 16.79
CA PRO A 864 29.06 25.21 18.12
C PRO A 864 29.48 26.26 19.15
N LYS A 865 28.99 26.10 20.38
CA LYS A 865 29.49 26.80 21.56
C LYS A 865 30.23 25.81 22.44
N ILE A 866 31.55 25.88 22.45
CA ILE A 866 32.44 24.99 23.19
C ILE A 866 33.04 25.79 24.35
N ILE A 867 32.48 25.63 25.55
CA ILE A 867 32.78 26.50 26.68
C ILE A 867 33.20 25.69 27.90
N ASN A 868 34.23 26.10 28.64
CA ASN A 868 34.54 25.51 29.94
C ASN A 868 34.74 23.98 29.93
N ASN A 869 35.26 23.42 28.85
CA ASN A 869 35.60 21.99 28.79
C ASN A 869 37.08 21.78 29.12
N THR A 870 37.43 20.60 29.62
CA THR A 870 38.83 20.15 29.73
C THR A 870 39.05 18.98 28.79
N ILE A 871 39.92 19.19 27.80
CA ILE A 871 40.11 18.32 26.65
C ILE A 871 41.58 17.90 26.59
N VAL A 872 41.84 16.65 26.98
CA VAL A 872 43.20 16.23 27.36
C VAL A 872 43.62 14.91 26.75
N ASN A 873 44.88 14.83 26.33
CA ASN A 873 45.54 13.59 25.92
C ASN A 873 44.83 12.81 24.79
N ASN A 874 44.13 13.49 23.87
CA ASN A 874 43.54 12.87 22.68
C ASN A 874 44.61 12.68 21.58
N GLY A 875 44.47 11.63 20.77
CA GLY A 875 45.48 11.19 19.80
C GLY A 875 45.72 12.15 18.62
N ALA A 876 44.77 13.03 18.32
CA ALA A 876 44.82 14.02 17.25
C ALA A 876 44.54 15.44 17.79
N GLU A 877 43.59 16.17 17.22
CA GLU A 877 43.20 17.51 17.68
C GLU A 877 42.43 17.47 19.00
N GLY A 878 42.69 18.41 19.92
CA GLY A 878 41.81 18.65 21.05
C GLY A 878 40.47 19.19 20.57
N ILE A 879 40.49 20.28 19.81
CA ILE A 879 39.32 20.85 19.14
C ILE A 879 39.65 21.11 17.67
N GLU A 880 38.82 20.58 16.77
CA GLU A 880 38.81 20.89 15.34
C GLU A 880 37.43 21.40 14.92
N THR A 881 37.41 22.56 14.27
CA THR A 881 36.20 23.15 13.69
C THR A 881 36.43 23.58 12.26
N SER A 882 35.46 23.49 11.35
CA SER A 882 35.64 24.05 9.99
C SER A 882 35.13 25.48 9.85
N GLU A 883 35.77 26.27 8.99
CA GLU A 883 35.11 27.40 8.31
C GLU A 883 34.81 27.03 6.87
N LEU A 884 33.54 26.90 6.49
CA LEU A 884 33.16 26.98 5.08
C LEU A 884 31.96 27.94 4.93
N HIS A 885 32.33 29.20 4.64
CA HIS A 885 31.49 30.33 4.24
C HIS A 885 30.81 31.16 5.35
N SER A 886 30.37 32.37 4.97
CA SER A 886 30.18 33.63 5.73
C SER A 886 29.30 33.64 7.01
N ASN A 887 28.92 32.49 7.56
CA ASN A 887 27.90 32.35 8.59
C ASN A 887 28.42 31.79 9.93
N THR A 888 29.73 31.60 10.12
CA THR A 888 30.34 31.13 11.39
C THR A 888 30.41 32.20 12.49
N SER A 889 29.85 33.40 12.27
CA SER A 889 29.94 34.56 13.18
C SER A 889 29.39 34.34 14.60
N LEU A 890 28.71 33.21 14.85
CA LEU A 890 28.12 32.84 16.14
C LEU A 890 28.83 31.66 16.84
N MET A 891 29.89 31.10 16.25
CA MET A 891 30.73 30.09 16.91
C MET A 891 31.48 30.72 18.09
N VAL A 892 31.56 30.00 19.21
CA VAL A 892 32.28 30.41 20.44
C VAL A 892 33.11 29.24 20.96
N ILE A 893 34.42 29.47 21.16
CA ILE A 893 35.34 28.56 21.85
C ILE A 893 35.98 29.35 23.00
N ALA A 894 35.50 29.15 24.21
CA ALA A 894 35.91 29.97 25.36
C ALA A 894 36.16 29.18 26.63
N ASN A 895 37.10 29.64 27.45
CA ASN A 895 37.35 29.09 28.77
C ASN A 895 37.70 27.58 28.78
N ASN A 896 38.21 27.00 27.69
CA ASN A 896 38.56 25.57 27.66
C ASN A 896 40.02 25.35 28.08
N ILE A 897 40.30 24.24 28.76
CA ILE A 897 41.66 23.70 28.90
C ILE A 897 41.89 22.67 27.78
N VAL A 898 42.91 22.88 26.95
CA VAL A 898 43.29 21.97 25.86
C VAL A 898 44.77 21.60 26.02
N PHE A 899 45.02 20.39 26.53
CA PHE A 899 46.34 19.98 27.02
C PHE A 899 46.75 18.58 26.57
N GLY A 900 47.99 18.42 26.11
CA GLY A 900 48.56 17.08 25.87
C GLY A 900 48.02 16.34 24.64
N ASN A 901 47.24 16.99 23.78
CA ASN A 901 46.76 16.40 22.52
C ASN A 901 47.88 16.44 21.45
N ALA A 902 47.65 15.89 20.26
CA ALA A 902 48.59 16.10 19.15
C ALA A 902 48.57 17.56 18.70
N ILE A 903 47.39 18.09 18.40
CA ILE A 903 47.17 19.50 18.10
C ILE A 903 46.19 20.06 19.13
N GLY A 904 46.40 21.28 19.62
CA GLY A 904 45.49 21.92 20.57
C GLY A 904 44.16 22.29 19.91
N ILE A 905 44.12 23.48 19.29
CA ILE A 905 42.95 23.98 18.57
C ILE A 905 43.31 24.16 17.09
N SER A 906 42.47 23.61 16.21
CA SER A 906 42.65 23.67 14.77
C SER A 906 41.39 24.16 14.05
N THR A 907 41.61 24.68 12.84
CA THR A 907 40.56 24.92 11.86
C THR A 907 40.93 24.32 10.50
N THR A 908 39.94 23.92 9.70
CA THR A 908 40.17 23.22 8.41
C THR A 908 40.76 24.11 7.32
N VAL A 909 40.66 25.44 7.44
CA VAL A 909 41.22 26.42 6.50
C VAL A 909 41.94 27.53 7.24
N ALA A 910 43.03 28.04 6.65
CA ALA A 910 43.82 29.14 7.23
C ALA A 910 43.08 30.48 7.07
N SER A 911 42.07 30.72 7.90
CA SER A 911 41.38 32.00 8.06
C SER A 911 41.27 32.33 9.54
N GLY A 912 41.50 33.60 9.89
CA GLY A 912 41.45 34.03 11.29
C GLY A 912 39.99 34.12 11.77
N PRO A 913 39.66 33.62 12.98
CA PRO A 913 38.33 33.81 13.55
C PRO A 913 38.03 35.31 13.72
N ASN A 914 36.75 35.69 13.74
CA ASN A 914 36.39 37.06 14.12
C ASN A 914 36.81 37.32 15.57
N SER A 915 37.11 38.58 15.88
CA SER A 915 37.45 39.00 17.25
C SER A 915 36.33 38.60 18.23
N GLY A 916 36.71 37.93 19.33
CA GLY A 916 35.77 37.50 20.37
C GLY A 916 35.22 36.07 20.22
N GLN A 917 35.56 35.33 19.16
CA GLN A 917 35.05 33.96 18.95
C GLN A 917 35.89 32.88 19.65
N VAL A 918 37.20 33.07 19.76
CA VAL A 918 38.12 32.11 20.39
C VAL A 918 38.93 32.86 21.45
N ILE A 919 38.51 32.79 22.71
CA ILE A 919 39.00 33.64 23.78
C ILE A 919 39.19 32.89 25.10
N ASN A 920 40.09 33.39 25.97
CA ASN A 920 40.24 32.88 27.34
C ASN A 920 40.46 31.35 27.44
N ASN A 921 41.02 30.71 26.42
CA ASN A 921 41.36 29.28 26.49
C ASN A 921 42.77 29.09 27.06
N LEU A 922 42.98 28.01 27.80
CA LEU A 922 44.31 27.53 28.15
C LEU A 922 44.72 26.45 27.13
N VAL A 923 45.68 26.75 26.26
CA VAL A 923 46.15 25.82 25.23
C VAL A 923 47.66 25.66 25.35
N THR A 924 48.11 24.48 25.78
CA THR A 924 49.54 24.22 26.03
C THR A 924 49.90 22.74 25.95
N ALA A 925 51.20 22.46 25.81
CA ALA A 925 51.78 21.12 25.86
C ALA A 925 51.18 20.13 24.85
N ASN A 926 50.64 20.62 23.73
CA ASN A 926 50.23 19.76 22.63
C ASN A 926 51.45 19.36 21.79
N THR A 927 51.53 18.11 21.35
CA THR A 927 52.79 17.49 20.91
C THR A 927 53.26 17.91 19.51
N ILE A 928 52.34 18.36 18.65
CA ILE A 928 52.61 18.87 17.29
C ILE A 928 52.50 20.40 17.28
N ALA A 929 51.37 20.96 17.71
CA ALA A 929 51.13 22.40 17.77
C ALA A 929 49.99 22.75 18.74
N ASP A 930 50.11 23.85 19.48
CA ASP A 930 48.99 24.37 20.28
C ASP A 930 47.89 24.97 19.38
N TRP A 931 48.29 25.64 18.30
CA TRP A 931 47.39 26.30 17.35
C TRP A 931 47.73 25.87 15.92
N ASN A 932 46.74 25.39 15.17
CA ASN A 932 46.91 25.02 13.76
C ASN A 932 45.92 25.78 12.87
N ASN A 933 46.40 26.38 11.78
CA ASN A 933 45.61 27.24 10.89
C ASN A 933 45.01 28.51 11.54
N TYR A 934 45.47 28.88 12.74
CA TYR A 934 45.16 30.17 13.39
C TYR A 934 46.23 31.23 13.08
N PRO A 935 45.89 32.54 13.18
CA PRO A 935 46.86 33.63 13.07
C PRO A 935 48.00 33.47 14.09
N ALA A 936 49.23 33.83 13.70
CA ALA A 936 50.40 33.71 14.58
C ALA A 936 50.33 34.53 15.88
N SER A 937 49.37 35.45 16.02
CA SER A 937 49.10 36.16 17.28
C SER A 937 48.56 35.25 18.38
N PHE A 938 47.85 34.17 18.03
CA PHE A 938 47.31 33.22 18.99
C PHE A 938 48.43 32.49 19.73
N GLY A 939 48.36 32.47 21.05
CA GLY A 939 49.41 31.96 21.94
C GLY A 939 50.63 32.87 22.08
N THR A 940 50.73 33.98 21.34
CA THR A 940 51.82 34.95 21.50
C THR A 940 51.48 35.93 22.61
N VAL A 941 52.19 35.82 23.73
CA VAL A 941 52.00 36.66 24.92
C VAL A 941 52.20 38.15 24.59
N THR A 942 51.13 38.92 24.68
CA THR A 942 51.11 40.38 24.42
C THR A 942 50.39 41.17 25.51
N THR A 943 49.65 40.52 26.39
CA THR A 943 48.90 41.13 27.50
C THR A 943 48.90 40.21 28.74
N VAL A 944 48.10 40.56 29.74
CA VAL A 944 47.70 39.68 30.84
C VAL A 944 46.17 39.60 30.89
N ASN A 945 45.62 38.46 31.28
CA ASN A 945 44.17 38.28 31.47
C ASN A 945 43.70 38.88 32.83
N ALA A 946 42.45 38.63 33.21
CA ALA A 946 41.82 39.20 34.41
C ALA A 946 42.51 38.83 35.74
N ASN A 947 43.09 37.63 35.86
CA ASN A 947 43.84 37.20 37.05
C ASN A 947 45.35 37.55 37.00
N GLY A 948 45.80 38.27 35.96
CA GLY A 948 47.20 38.68 35.79
C GLY A 948 48.11 37.63 35.16
N THR A 949 47.57 36.51 34.66
CA THR A 949 48.32 35.50 33.91
C THR A 949 48.69 36.02 32.53
N PRO A 950 49.94 35.82 32.06
CA PRO A 950 50.37 36.20 30.71
C PRO A 950 49.51 35.56 29.62
N ALA A 951 48.99 36.38 28.71
CA ALA A 951 48.03 35.95 27.69
C ALA A 951 48.31 36.60 26.32
N ASP A 952 47.74 36.02 25.27
CA ASP A 952 47.66 36.64 23.95
C ASP A 952 46.58 37.73 23.87
N ALA A 953 46.43 38.38 22.71
CA ALA A 953 45.50 39.50 22.55
C ALA A 953 44.02 39.11 22.74
N GLU A 954 43.72 37.82 22.56
CA GLU A 954 42.41 37.18 22.75
C GLU A 954 42.25 36.58 24.15
N MET A 955 43.17 36.88 25.07
CA MET A 955 43.20 36.40 26.46
C MET A 955 43.43 34.89 26.62
N ASN A 956 43.85 34.18 25.58
CA ASN A 956 44.26 32.79 25.72
C ASN A 956 45.61 32.70 26.44
N ILE A 957 45.77 31.70 27.31
CA ILE A 957 46.95 31.48 28.13
C ILE A 957 47.68 30.20 27.70
N ASN A 958 49.01 30.24 27.69
CA ASN A 958 49.86 29.08 27.34
C ASN A 958 50.78 28.77 28.53
N VAL A 959 50.19 28.18 29.57
CA VAL A 959 50.84 27.86 30.84
C VAL A 959 50.29 26.55 31.38
N ASP A 960 51.12 25.79 32.10
CA ASP A 960 50.73 24.51 32.71
C ASP A 960 49.45 24.66 33.58
N PRO A 961 48.36 23.91 33.29
CA PRO A 961 47.12 23.95 34.05
C PRO A 961 47.25 23.57 35.53
N LYS A 962 48.33 22.89 35.94
CA LYS A 962 48.52 22.37 37.30
C LYS A 962 47.39 21.44 37.74
N PHE A 963 47.16 20.36 36.98
CA PHE A 963 46.23 19.30 37.38
C PHE A 963 46.65 18.60 38.67
N VAL A 964 45.70 18.06 39.42
CA VAL A 964 45.92 17.30 40.67
C VAL A 964 46.85 16.11 40.40
N SER A 965 46.62 15.35 39.32
CA SER A 965 47.50 14.26 38.89
C SER A 965 47.35 13.96 37.39
N PRO A 966 48.16 13.06 36.80
CA PRO A 966 48.02 12.66 35.38
C PRO A 966 46.73 11.90 35.04
N ILE A 967 45.93 11.52 36.04
CA ILE A 967 44.65 10.79 35.88
C ILE A 967 43.49 11.54 36.56
N ASP A 968 43.77 12.73 37.07
CA ASP A 968 42.82 13.56 37.80
C ASP A 968 43.01 15.00 37.34
N PHE A 969 42.12 15.41 36.44
CA PHE A 969 42.23 16.66 35.69
C PHE A 969 41.57 17.86 36.38
N HIS A 970 41.16 17.71 37.65
CA HIS A 970 40.87 18.87 38.49
C HIS A 970 42.12 19.73 38.62
N ILE A 971 41.95 21.05 38.66
CA ILE A 971 43.04 22.02 38.79
C ILE A 971 43.44 22.17 40.27
N GLN A 972 44.72 22.40 40.53
CA GLN A 972 45.20 22.68 41.89
C GLN A 972 44.97 24.15 42.24
N ALA A 973 44.92 24.47 43.54
CA ALA A 973 44.80 25.86 44.04
C ALA A 973 45.91 26.83 43.56
N SER A 974 47.01 26.33 43.02
CA SER A 974 48.08 27.13 42.40
C SER A 974 47.94 27.28 40.88
N SER A 975 46.82 26.84 40.31
CA SER A 975 46.61 26.83 38.87
C SER A 975 46.48 28.26 38.32
N PRO A 976 47.11 28.54 37.17
CA PRO A 976 46.91 29.81 36.46
C PRO A 976 45.51 29.91 35.80
N ALA A 977 44.74 28.82 35.74
CA ALA A 977 43.38 28.79 35.21
C ALA A 977 42.35 29.43 36.16
N ILE A 978 42.70 29.59 37.44
CA ILE A 978 41.80 30.09 38.49
C ILE A 978 41.45 31.56 38.24
N ASN A 979 40.17 31.90 38.07
CA ASN A 979 39.64 33.22 37.74
C ASN A 979 40.21 33.81 36.42
N ALA A 980 40.63 32.94 35.49
CA ALA A 980 41.24 33.35 34.21
C ALA A 980 40.23 33.45 33.06
N GLY A 981 39.02 32.92 33.24
CA GLY A 981 37.97 32.86 32.22
C GLY A 981 37.20 34.17 32.03
N SER A 982 36.32 34.16 31.04
CA SER A 982 35.36 35.22 30.75
C SER A 982 33.94 34.78 31.11
N ASP A 983 33.15 35.69 31.67
CA ASP A 983 31.69 35.56 31.88
C ASP A 983 30.87 35.97 30.64
N SER A 984 31.53 36.41 29.56
CA SER A 984 30.85 36.84 28.34
C SER A 984 30.05 35.74 27.63
N PRO A 985 30.45 34.45 27.65
CA PRO A 985 29.62 33.38 27.12
C PRO A 985 28.40 33.11 28.03
N THR A 986 27.20 33.42 27.53
CA THR A 986 25.95 33.38 28.33
C THR A 986 25.35 31.99 28.51
N ASP A 987 25.84 30.98 27.80
CA ASP A 987 25.36 29.58 27.86
C ASP A 987 26.10 28.76 28.93
N THR A 988 26.84 29.43 29.82
CA THR A 988 27.56 28.80 30.93
C THR A 988 26.60 28.42 32.06
N PRO A 989 26.70 27.20 32.62
CA PRO A 989 25.93 26.80 33.79
C PRO A 989 26.41 27.56 35.03
N ASN A 990 25.51 27.72 36.01
CA ASN A 990 25.84 28.36 37.28
C ASN A 990 26.80 27.54 38.15
N ALA A 991 27.02 26.26 37.83
CA ALA A 991 27.92 25.38 38.54
C ALA A 991 28.82 24.63 37.56
N ASP A 992 29.96 24.14 38.04
CA ASP A 992 30.88 23.28 37.30
C ASP A 992 30.42 21.81 37.29
N ILE A 993 31.31 20.85 37.03
CA ILE A 993 30.94 19.42 37.01
C ILE A 993 30.68 18.82 38.40
N ASP A 994 31.35 19.35 39.43
CA ASP A 994 31.31 18.83 40.79
C ASP A 994 30.19 19.51 41.63
N GLY A 995 29.63 20.60 41.09
CA GLY A 995 28.50 21.34 41.65
C GLY A 995 28.88 22.69 42.28
N GLU A 996 30.14 23.08 42.16
CA GLU A 996 30.72 24.32 42.65
C GLU A 996 30.22 25.51 41.84
N THR A 997 29.76 26.55 42.53
CA THR A 997 29.17 27.72 41.88
C THR A 997 30.22 28.53 41.15
N ARG A 998 29.99 28.79 39.86
CA ARG A 998 30.84 29.68 39.05
C ARG A 998 30.65 31.14 39.45
N THR A 999 31.76 31.87 39.55
CA THR A 999 31.75 33.31 39.85
C THR A 999 31.71 34.16 38.57
N LEU A 1000 31.72 35.49 38.70
CA LEU A 1000 31.81 36.43 37.55
C LEU A 1000 33.16 36.33 36.80
N ALA A 1001 34.16 35.67 37.38
CA ALA A 1001 35.41 35.34 36.71
C ALA A 1001 35.58 33.81 36.80
N PRO A 1002 34.93 33.03 35.92
CA PRO A 1002 34.98 31.57 36.04
C PRO A 1002 36.40 31.05 35.82
N ASP A 1003 36.70 29.92 36.44
CA ASP A 1003 37.93 29.18 36.15
C ASP A 1003 37.89 28.64 34.72
N ILE A 1004 39.03 28.63 34.03
CA ILE A 1004 39.16 27.99 32.71
C ILE A 1004 39.13 26.47 32.92
N GLY A 1005 38.28 25.77 32.17
CA GLY A 1005 38.09 24.33 32.25
C GLY A 1005 36.77 23.93 32.91
N TYR A 1006 36.61 22.62 33.06
CA TYR A 1006 35.40 21.97 33.60
C TYR A 1006 35.26 22.02 35.13
N ASP A 1007 36.34 22.37 35.84
CA ASP A 1007 36.48 22.40 37.30
C ASP A 1007 36.60 23.85 37.78
N GLU A 1008 35.89 24.19 38.85
CA GLU A 1008 35.89 25.50 39.50
C GLU A 1008 36.38 25.36 40.95
N ILE A 1009 37.50 26.00 41.26
CA ILE A 1009 37.99 26.07 42.64
C ILE A 1009 37.15 27.09 43.41
N PRO A 1010 36.44 26.67 44.48
CA PRO A 1010 35.56 27.58 45.21
C PRO A 1010 36.35 28.78 45.74
N ASN A 1011 35.85 29.98 45.45
CA ASN A 1011 36.41 31.21 46.00
C ASN A 1011 36.39 31.16 47.54
N GLN A 1012 37.55 31.27 48.19
CA GLN A 1012 37.64 31.27 49.65
C GLN A 1012 37.51 32.69 50.18
N GLY A 1013 36.71 32.88 51.25
CA GLY A 1013 36.60 34.19 51.89
C GLY A 1013 37.96 34.68 52.46
N PRO A 1014 38.21 36.00 52.52
CA PRO A 1014 39.47 36.56 52.99
C PRO A 1014 39.79 36.12 54.43
N LEU A 1015 41.02 35.66 54.63
CA LEU A 1015 41.48 35.13 55.91
C LEU A 1015 42.10 36.24 56.78
N LEU A 1016 41.56 36.42 58.00
CA LEU A 1016 42.09 37.33 59.01
C LEU A 1016 42.90 36.54 60.05
N THR A 1017 44.19 36.85 60.21
CA THR A 1017 45.04 36.24 61.27
C THR A 1017 45.69 37.28 62.18
N LEU A 1018 45.84 36.93 63.46
CA LEU A 1018 46.52 37.74 64.47
C LEU A 1018 47.84 37.09 64.89
N THR A 1019 48.98 37.71 64.56
CA THR A 1019 50.30 37.13 64.89
C THR A 1019 51.36 38.18 65.29
N PRO A 1020 52.10 37.97 66.40
CA PRO A 1020 51.73 37.18 67.58
C PRO A 1020 50.58 37.85 68.35
N THR A 1021 49.76 37.09 69.09
CA THR A 1021 48.65 37.64 69.89
C THR A 1021 49.01 37.70 71.38
N VAL A 1022 48.92 38.88 72.00
CA VAL A 1022 49.03 39.07 73.45
C VAL A 1022 47.69 38.70 74.08
N THR A 1023 47.60 37.50 74.66
CA THR A 1023 46.36 36.94 75.23
C THR A 1023 46.20 37.18 76.74
N VAL A 1024 47.24 37.70 77.42
CA VAL A 1024 47.20 38.01 78.86
C VAL A 1024 47.94 39.32 79.13
N LEU A 1025 47.28 40.24 79.83
CA LEU A 1025 47.89 41.44 80.43
C LEU A 1025 47.59 41.39 81.93
N ALA A 1026 48.63 41.48 82.77
CA ALA A 1026 48.43 41.53 84.22
C ALA A 1026 47.74 42.85 84.61
N GLU A 1027 46.85 42.80 85.59
CA GLU A 1027 45.92 43.89 85.98
C GLU A 1027 46.59 45.23 86.34
N ASN A 1028 47.90 45.26 86.55
CA ASN A 1028 48.68 46.44 86.95
C ASN A 1028 49.78 46.84 85.94
N VAL A 1029 49.71 46.35 84.70
CA VAL A 1029 50.64 46.78 83.64
C VAL A 1029 50.33 48.23 83.23
N SER A 1030 51.33 49.10 83.29
CA SER A 1030 51.20 50.49 82.82
C SER A 1030 50.99 50.52 81.29
N THR A 1031 49.89 51.13 80.86
CA THR A 1031 49.54 51.34 79.44
C THR A 1031 50.02 52.69 78.89
N SER A 1032 50.78 53.46 79.69
CA SER A 1032 51.39 54.71 79.23
C SER A 1032 52.33 54.52 78.02
N PRO A 1033 53.15 53.46 77.93
CA PRO A 1033 53.66 52.99 76.65
C PRO A 1033 52.59 52.14 75.93
N ARG A 1034 52.30 52.45 74.67
CA ARG A 1034 51.37 51.63 73.86
C ARG A 1034 51.90 50.21 73.74
N ILE A 1035 51.10 49.23 74.11
CA ILE A 1035 51.43 47.80 74.01
C ILE A 1035 50.85 47.27 72.70
N LYS A 1036 51.70 46.66 71.87
CA LYS A 1036 51.27 46.01 70.64
C LYS A 1036 50.61 44.66 70.98
N VAL A 1037 49.31 44.53 70.70
CA VAL A 1037 48.53 43.33 71.05
C VAL A 1037 48.60 42.26 69.95
N ALA A 1038 48.62 42.65 68.67
CA ALA A 1038 48.91 41.75 67.54
C ALA A 1038 49.31 42.53 66.29
N ASN A 1039 49.87 41.86 65.28
CA ASN A 1039 49.69 42.29 63.90
C ASN A 1039 48.37 41.72 63.38
N ILE A 1040 47.67 42.49 62.54
CA ILE A 1040 46.53 42.00 61.77
C ILE A 1040 47.04 41.76 60.36
N THR A 1041 46.99 40.52 59.89
CA THR A 1041 47.28 40.18 58.50
C THR A 1041 45.97 39.75 57.84
N VAL A 1042 45.63 40.42 56.74
CA VAL A 1042 44.54 40.02 55.84
C VAL A 1042 45.21 39.46 54.59
N THR A 1043 44.89 38.22 54.25
CA THR A 1043 45.26 37.62 52.97
C THR A 1043 43.98 37.33 52.20
N ASP A 1044 43.99 37.70 50.93
CA ASP A 1044 42.86 37.59 50.01
C ASP A 1044 43.41 36.96 48.73
N ASP A 1045 42.66 36.04 48.14
CA ASP A 1045 43.07 35.28 46.95
C ASP A 1045 42.54 35.90 45.64
N THR A 1046 41.48 36.73 45.69
CA THR A 1046 40.83 37.33 44.51
C THR A 1046 40.15 38.69 44.78
N GLN A 1047 39.43 39.27 43.80
CA GLN A 1047 38.76 40.57 43.93
C GLN A 1047 37.33 40.42 44.47
N GLY A 1048 37.07 40.91 45.69
CA GLY A 1048 35.74 40.91 46.32
C GLY A 1048 35.57 41.97 47.41
N THR A 1049 34.41 42.01 48.08
CA THR A 1049 34.18 42.85 49.26
C THR A 1049 33.49 42.05 50.36
N ASN A 1050 34.19 41.83 51.47
CA ASN A 1050 33.67 41.18 52.67
C ASN A 1050 33.79 42.11 53.88
N VAL A 1051 32.82 42.06 54.80
CA VAL A 1051 32.90 42.77 56.08
C VAL A 1051 33.69 41.90 57.06
N LEU A 1052 34.96 42.23 57.26
CA LEU A 1052 35.78 41.61 58.29
C LEU A 1052 35.41 42.20 59.66
N SER A 1053 34.99 41.36 60.60
CA SER A 1053 34.75 41.76 61.98
C SER A 1053 35.81 41.17 62.91
N LEU A 1054 36.41 42.03 63.75
CA LEU A 1054 37.17 41.60 64.94
C LEU A 1054 36.19 41.58 66.12
N THR A 1055 35.79 40.40 66.57
CA THR A 1055 35.10 40.21 67.86
C THR A 1055 36.09 39.81 68.94
#